data_AF-A0A4S4KR48-F1
#
_entry.id   AF-A0A4S4KR48-F1
#
_cell.length_a   1.000
_cell.length_b   1.000
_cell.length_c   1.000
_cell.angle_alpha   90.00
_cell.angle_beta   90.00
_cell.angle_gamma   90.00
#
_symmetry.space_group_name_H-M   'P 1'
#
loop_
_entity.id
_entity.type
_entity.pdbx_description
1 polymer ?
#
loop_
_entity_poly.entity_id
_entity_poly.type
_entity_poly.pdbx_seq_one_letter_code
_entity_poly.pdbx_strand_id
1 'polypeptide(L)'
;MPPPSNMPSALYMTPSQSMPSLNPYSSSHAQYAQEKANKAAVASRYKTIQGEEVITIHVAIHHETESRERSSLVGNLTDGITHVPGQITPPQVHQLIEQRFQPKLAEYTRGYTWNWTHFTIREAAPKWSNIANENPFEPLFYSRCWTNPARGAAKFSKNKVFKLVVAIPAHLWEEYVDWRIEYDNDTLKAKRDVGTREEEYDNFDELLMSTQQREDLHARHEHSEAYDLNLPISRQPIDIAQVAPHGLGLQVDAIPVGTDHTPEDEDPRSIEDMYGAAPSHTPLPSQIFDNSLNSSVPASEAQIGSKRARELSSSPTGTSPSSPTRSQSSESHQTPPNKRINLHEPLSSPDNIDVVHAIKMGGVNERLITRHQLLVVTETVEFVSIPRRSFKDIVAPFQPELRQFSLDTSPRSHAFLQIRIASTDVIGIGTFKTAHPGKLTLVSKLEEPSSACGGSVSGYSIEKDLDDIPSSFCGAEDLPVVVKRLYHQVGRVTRGRTDMDEFTKGRYTPADELQKLSIEANTIYWAIALHGLSHDFIHRKLHSLPADQQIQIPFTRFVNAGLALAHGALPSKPLPSSATTTLWAVYLVEEPIVGRDGEAEDFVKLIHNSSAVPLISEKDKQWYDLALFAACHQHIQYWKTGGIAYVSDYQGGSVLLTDPQIMAHPQLNYGTDMFGEGNVDTAFNSWHTQHLCNKFCKWLGLSSPQPPPEIPVPSADAPDLPSEPSVTPAIENSEGNHDDDEL
;
A
#
# COMPACT_ATOMS: atom_id res chain seq x y z
N MET A 1 88.67 19.52 4.54
CA MET A 1 88.58 20.99 4.41
C MET A 1 87.14 21.42 4.66
N PRO A 2 86.90 22.42 5.53
CA PRO A 2 85.58 23.00 5.84
C PRO A 2 85.25 24.18 4.89
N PRO A 3 84.11 24.90 4.99
CA PRO A 3 82.78 24.60 5.56
C PRO A 3 81.65 24.82 4.51
N PRO A 4 80.36 24.72 4.91
CA PRO A 4 79.45 25.82 4.58
C PRO A 4 78.73 26.38 5.80
N SER A 5 78.72 27.70 5.85
CA SER A 5 77.97 28.56 6.76
C SER A 5 76.64 28.96 6.12
N ASN A 6 75.53 28.77 6.83
CA ASN A 6 74.59 29.83 7.20
C ASN A 6 73.21 29.26 7.58
N MET A 7 72.93 29.30 8.88
CA MET A 7 71.59 29.54 9.44
C MET A 7 71.19 31.00 9.11
N PRO A 8 69.89 31.32 9.00
CA PRO A 8 69.21 31.77 10.21
C PRO A 8 67.75 31.32 10.38
N SER A 9 67.44 31.09 11.65
CA SER A 9 66.27 31.57 12.38
C SER A 9 64.89 30.96 12.15
N ALA A 10 64.46 30.35 13.26
CA ALA A 10 63.11 29.95 13.63
C ALA A 10 62.06 31.05 13.48
N LEU A 11 60.89 30.67 12.94
CA LEU A 11 59.61 31.30 13.23
C LEU A 11 58.52 30.22 13.36
N TYR A 12 57.98 30.14 14.57
CA TYR A 12 56.62 29.78 14.98
C TYR A 12 55.91 28.58 14.32
N MET A 13 55.76 27.52 15.12
CA MET A 13 54.67 26.56 15.00
C MET A 13 53.33 27.27 15.19
N THR A 14 52.45 27.13 14.20
CA THR A 14 51.00 27.35 14.33
C THR A 14 50.31 25.99 14.22
N PRO A 15 49.37 25.64 15.12
CA PRO A 15 48.58 24.41 15.00
C PRO A 15 47.27 24.67 14.24
N SER A 16 46.61 23.57 13.85
CA SER A 16 45.22 23.47 13.39
C SER A 16 44.96 23.72 11.89
N GLN A 17 45.17 22.67 11.09
CA GLN A 17 44.39 22.45 9.88
C GLN A 17 42.94 22.19 10.27
N SER A 18 42.05 23.15 9.96
CA SER A 18 40.61 22.97 10.02
C SER A 18 40.16 22.04 8.87
N MET A 19 39.56 20.92 9.24
CA MET A 19 38.83 20.04 8.33
C MET A 19 37.73 20.83 7.59
N PRO A 20 37.54 20.64 6.27
CA PRO A 20 36.41 21.23 5.58
C PRO A 20 35.10 20.62 6.12
N SER A 21 34.23 21.48 6.64
CA SER A 21 32.87 21.11 7.03
C SER A 21 32.06 20.73 5.77
N LEU A 22 32.06 19.44 5.44
CA LEU A 22 31.06 18.83 4.58
C LEU A 22 29.72 18.90 5.32
N ASN A 23 28.90 19.88 4.93
CA ASN A 23 27.53 20.02 5.39
C ASN A 23 26.61 19.61 4.21
N PRO A 24 26.27 18.31 4.06
CA PRO A 24 25.46 17.82 2.94
C PRO A 24 23.97 18.21 3.03
N TYR A 25 23.60 19.08 3.96
CA TYR A 25 22.20 19.39 4.33
C TYR A 25 21.51 20.50 3.52
N SER A 26 22.13 21.04 2.46
CA SER A 26 21.56 22.22 1.78
C SER A 26 20.65 21.91 0.58
N SER A 27 20.74 20.71 -0.03
CA SER A 27 19.89 20.33 -1.16
C SER A 27 18.47 19.92 -0.75
N SER A 28 18.30 19.36 0.46
CA SER A 28 16.99 19.00 1.01
C SER A 28 16.11 20.22 1.32
N HIS A 29 16.70 21.40 1.56
CA HIS A 29 15.96 22.64 1.79
C HIS A 29 15.27 23.20 0.54
N ALA A 30 15.84 22.96 -0.65
CA ALA A 30 15.22 23.37 -1.92
C ALA A 30 13.99 22.50 -2.23
N GLN A 31 14.10 21.19 -2.00
CA GLN A 31 12.98 20.26 -2.09
C GLN A 31 11.93 20.56 -1.02
N TYR A 32 12.32 20.90 0.20
CA TYR A 32 11.38 21.34 1.25
C TYR A 32 10.65 22.64 0.88
N ALA A 33 11.33 23.59 0.23
CA ALA A 33 10.67 24.81 -0.24
C ALA A 33 9.66 24.53 -1.36
N GLN A 34 10.00 23.65 -2.31
CA GLN A 34 9.10 23.21 -3.38
C GLN A 34 7.95 22.36 -2.84
N GLU A 35 8.21 21.47 -1.89
CA GLU A 35 7.21 20.67 -1.19
C GLU A 35 6.32 21.56 -0.32
N LYS A 36 6.87 22.60 0.34
CA LYS A 36 6.10 23.61 1.07
C LYS A 36 5.25 24.47 0.13
N ALA A 37 5.75 24.80 -1.06
CA ALA A 37 4.99 25.53 -2.09
C ALA A 37 3.90 24.65 -2.71
N ASN A 38 4.18 23.38 -3.00
CA ASN A 38 3.22 22.40 -3.47
C ASN A 38 2.18 22.09 -2.38
N LYS A 39 2.59 21.90 -1.13
CA LYS A 39 1.69 21.78 0.02
C LYS A 39 0.90 23.06 0.25
N ALA A 40 1.44 24.25 0.00
CA ALA A 40 0.69 25.50 0.07
C ALA A 40 -0.29 25.68 -1.09
N ALA A 41 0.03 25.20 -2.29
CA ALA A 41 -0.83 25.21 -3.47
C ALA A 41 -1.94 24.14 -3.38
N VAL A 42 -1.61 22.97 -2.84
CA VAL A 42 -2.56 21.91 -2.49
C VAL A 42 -3.41 22.36 -1.30
N ALA A 43 -2.84 22.96 -0.27
CA ALA A 43 -3.57 23.54 0.86
C ALA A 43 -4.36 24.79 0.49
N SER A 44 -4.02 25.53 -0.58
CA SER A 44 -4.86 26.63 -1.10
C SER A 44 -6.04 26.09 -1.92
N ARG A 45 -5.85 24.99 -2.67
CA ARG A 45 -6.94 24.21 -3.27
C ARG A 45 -7.85 23.60 -2.20
N TYR A 46 -7.29 22.98 -1.16
CA TYR A 46 -8.04 22.48 0.00
C TYR A 46 -8.62 23.60 0.88
N LYS A 47 -8.04 24.80 0.94
CA LYS A 47 -8.65 25.96 1.62
C LYS A 47 -9.91 26.44 0.92
N THR A 48 -10.00 26.21 -0.39
CA THR A 48 -11.23 26.46 -1.15
C THR A 48 -12.30 25.41 -0.78
N ILE A 49 -11.89 24.19 -0.42
CA ILE A 49 -12.72 23.09 0.08
C ILE A 49 -12.97 23.16 1.61
N GLN A 50 -12.18 23.90 2.40
CA GLN A 50 -12.36 24.03 3.86
C GLN A 50 -13.60 24.84 4.30
N GLY A 51 -14.33 25.38 3.32
CA GLY A 51 -15.68 25.90 3.49
C GLY A 51 -16.78 24.86 3.29
N GLU A 52 -16.48 23.65 2.80
CA GLU A 52 -17.53 22.70 2.42
C GLU A 52 -18.31 22.23 3.64
N GLU A 53 -19.57 22.60 3.59
CA GLU A 53 -20.63 22.27 4.51
C GLU A 53 -21.00 20.82 4.31
N VAL A 54 -20.14 19.90 4.77
CA VAL A 54 -20.32 18.47 4.59
C VAL A 54 -21.20 17.85 5.69
N ILE A 55 -21.80 16.70 5.36
CA ILE A 55 -22.65 15.89 6.23
C ILE A 55 -22.26 14.41 6.13
N THR A 56 -22.84 13.59 6.99
CA THR A 56 -22.72 12.13 6.93
C THR A 56 -24.10 11.52 6.69
N ILE A 57 -24.20 10.53 5.80
CA ILE A 57 -25.42 9.78 5.53
C ILE A 57 -25.20 8.31 5.92
N HIS A 58 -25.99 7.79 6.84
CA HIS A 58 -26.06 6.37 7.15
C HIS A 58 -27.19 5.76 6.36
N VAL A 59 -26.90 4.72 5.58
CA VAL A 59 -27.87 4.07 4.70
C VAL A 59 -27.98 2.61 5.10
N ALA A 60 -29.21 2.09 5.11
CA ALA A 60 -29.50 0.67 5.29
C ALA A 60 -30.45 0.18 4.20
N ILE A 61 -30.23 -1.02 3.67
CA ILE A 61 -31.18 -1.65 2.75
C ILE A 61 -32.17 -2.49 3.55
N HIS A 62 -33.46 -2.19 3.38
CA HIS A 62 -34.54 -2.93 3.98
C HIS A 62 -35.47 -3.48 2.89
N HIS A 63 -36.15 -4.57 3.16
CA HIS A 63 -37.32 -4.98 2.39
C HIS A 63 -38.60 -4.64 3.16
N GLU A 64 -39.66 -4.29 2.44
CA GLU A 64 -40.97 -4.09 3.03
C GLU A 64 -41.58 -5.43 3.47
N THR A 65 -42.38 -5.39 4.53
CA THR A 65 -43.25 -6.51 4.92
C THR A 65 -44.70 -6.15 4.61
N GLU A 66 -45.57 -7.14 4.42
CA GLU A 66 -47.01 -6.93 4.15
C GLU A 66 -47.66 -5.96 5.15
N SER A 67 -47.22 -5.99 6.41
CA SER A 67 -47.46 -4.91 7.34
C SER A 67 -46.57 -3.72 6.97
N ARG A 68 -47.08 -2.77 6.18
CA ARG A 68 -46.40 -1.53 5.77
C ARG A 68 -45.74 -0.72 6.92
N GLU A 69 -46.03 -1.07 8.17
CA GLU A 69 -45.44 -0.51 9.38
C GLU A 69 -44.05 -1.06 9.73
N ARG A 70 -43.63 -2.18 9.14
CA ARG A 70 -42.34 -2.83 9.45
C ARG A 70 -41.57 -3.11 8.17
N SER A 71 -40.30 -2.70 8.15
CA SER A 71 -39.34 -3.14 7.15
C SER A 71 -38.20 -3.86 7.85
N SER A 72 -37.68 -4.89 7.19
CA SER A 72 -36.65 -5.76 7.74
C SER A 72 -35.33 -5.51 7.03
N LEU A 73 -34.23 -5.51 7.78
CA LEU A 73 -32.90 -5.29 7.23
C LEU A 73 -32.51 -6.45 6.30
N VAL A 74 -32.03 -6.13 5.11
CA VAL A 74 -31.51 -7.11 4.14
C VAL A 74 -30.08 -7.47 4.53
N GLY A 75 -29.90 -8.61 5.18
CA GLY A 75 -28.59 -9.06 5.68
C GLY A 75 -27.95 -8.02 6.60
N ASN A 76 -26.69 -7.67 6.32
CA ASN A 76 -25.96 -6.59 6.99
C ASN A 76 -25.67 -5.42 6.04
N LEU A 77 -26.52 -5.19 5.03
CA LEU A 77 -26.31 -4.17 4.00
C LEU A 77 -26.57 -2.77 4.57
N THR A 78 -25.56 -2.25 5.26
CA THR A 78 -25.50 -0.90 5.82
C THR A 78 -24.19 -0.22 5.43
N ASP A 79 -24.20 1.11 5.35
CA ASP A 79 -22.99 1.90 5.08
C ASP A 79 -23.11 3.32 5.64
N GLY A 80 -21.96 3.90 6.01
CA GLY A 80 -21.83 5.29 6.42
C GLY A 80 -21.07 6.08 5.38
N ILE A 81 -21.77 6.89 4.59
CA ILE A 81 -21.18 7.76 3.57
C ILE A 81 -20.80 9.08 4.24
N THR A 82 -19.51 9.30 4.44
CA THR A 82 -18.95 10.54 5.02
C THR A 82 -18.63 11.56 3.93
N HIS A 83 -18.40 12.81 4.32
CA HIS A 83 -18.01 13.89 3.40
C HIS A 83 -19.01 14.17 2.28
N VAL A 84 -20.30 13.92 2.51
CA VAL A 84 -21.34 14.24 1.55
C VAL A 84 -21.56 15.75 1.54
N PRO A 85 -21.60 16.42 0.38
CA PRO A 85 -21.92 17.85 0.32
C PRO A 85 -23.28 18.12 0.96
N GLY A 86 -23.37 19.04 1.91
CA GLY A 86 -24.64 19.40 2.54
C GLY A 86 -25.64 20.00 1.57
N GLN A 87 -25.16 20.49 0.42
CA GLN A 87 -25.97 20.99 -0.70
C GLN A 87 -26.52 19.89 -1.62
N ILE A 88 -26.28 18.61 -1.32
CA ILE A 88 -26.72 17.48 -2.15
C ILE A 88 -28.24 17.47 -2.36
N THR A 89 -28.67 17.30 -3.61
CA THR A 89 -30.10 17.24 -4.01
C THR A 89 -30.64 15.80 -3.96
N PRO A 90 -31.96 15.57 -3.92
CA PRO A 90 -32.52 14.22 -3.89
C PRO A 90 -32.05 13.30 -5.04
N PRO A 91 -31.99 13.73 -6.32
CA PRO A 91 -31.44 12.90 -7.40
C PRO A 91 -29.97 12.53 -7.20
N GLN A 92 -29.16 13.47 -6.68
CA GLN A 92 -27.75 13.20 -6.38
C GLN A 92 -27.58 12.20 -5.23
N VAL A 93 -28.46 12.28 -4.20
CA VAL A 93 -28.50 11.29 -3.12
C VAL A 93 -28.86 9.91 -3.67
N HIS A 94 -29.82 9.83 -4.60
CA HIS A 94 -30.20 8.57 -5.25
C HIS A 94 -29.02 7.94 -5.99
N GLN A 95 -28.39 8.72 -6.88
CA GLN A 95 -27.23 8.27 -7.65
C GLN A 95 -26.07 7.83 -6.74
N LEU A 96 -25.78 8.59 -5.69
CA LEU A 96 -24.73 8.28 -4.73
C LEU A 96 -24.99 6.95 -4.00
N ILE A 97 -26.24 6.71 -3.59
CA ILE A 97 -26.64 5.48 -2.89
C ILE A 97 -26.61 4.29 -3.84
N GLU A 98 -27.15 4.44 -5.05
CA GLU A 98 -27.13 3.40 -6.09
C GLU A 98 -25.69 2.98 -6.41
N GLN A 99 -24.80 3.92 -6.75
CA GLN A 99 -23.39 3.64 -7.02
C GLN A 99 -22.71 2.91 -5.85
N ARG A 100 -23.06 3.29 -4.62
CA ARG A 100 -22.43 2.73 -3.42
C ARG A 100 -22.93 1.33 -3.08
N PHE A 101 -24.21 1.05 -3.30
CA PHE A 101 -24.86 -0.18 -2.85
C PHE A 101 -25.13 -1.19 -3.95
N GLN A 102 -25.14 -0.80 -5.23
CA GLN A 102 -25.26 -1.73 -6.36
C GLN A 102 -24.26 -2.89 -6.31
N PRO A 103 -22.94 -2.67 -6.13
CA PRO A 103 -21.99 -3.78 -6.05
C PRO A 103 -22.24 -4.66 -4.81
N LYS A 104 -22.55 -4.06 -3.66
CA LYS A 104 -22.81 -4.80 -2.41
C LYS A 104 -24.06 -5.67 -2.50
N LEU A 105 -25.10 -5.16 -3.16
CA LEU A 105 -26.35 -5.89 -3.35
C LEU A 105 -26.19 -7.00 -4.39
N ALA A 106 -25.43 -6.75 -5.47
CA ALA A 106 -25.09 -7.78 -6.46
C ALA A 106 -24.28 -8.92 -5.83
N GLU A 107 -23.31 -8.59 -4.98
CA GLU A 107 -22.54 -9.58 -4.22
C GLU A 107 -23.43 -10.39 -3.26
N TYR A 108 -24.31 -9.70 -2.51
CA TYR A 108 -25.22 -10.34 -1.58
C TYR A 108 -26.19 -11.31 -2.27
N THR A 109 -26.62 -10.98 -3.48
CA THR A 109 -27.66 -11.74 -4.20
C THR A 109 -27.14 -12.71 -5.27
N ARG A 110 -25.82 -12.80 -5.46
CA ARG A 110 -25.13 -13.86 -6.22
C ARG A 110 -25.74 -14.17 -7.59
N GLY A 111 -26.07 -13.14 -8.36
CA GLY A 111 -26.55 -13.29 -9.74
C GLY A 111 -27.97 -12.80 -9.98
N TYR A 112 -28.76 -12.52 -8.94
CA TYR A 112 -30.02 -11.82 -9.12
C TYR A 112 -29.78 -10.35 -9.52
N THR A 113 -30.39 -9.94 -10.63
CA THR A 113 -30.25 -8.58 -11.14
C THR A 113 -31.37 -7.70 -10.60
N TRP A 114 -31.02 -6.72 -9.76
CA TRP A 114 -31.98 -5.77 -9.20
C TRP A 114 -32.22 -4.59 -10.14
N ASN A 115 -33.49 -4.27 -10.39
CA ASN A 115 -33.87 -3.01 -11.02
C ASN A 115 -34.01 -1.91 -9.96
N TRP A 116 -33.00 -1.03 -9.88
CA TRP A 116 -32.93 0.07 -8.91
C TRP A 116 -34.06 1.09 -9.05
N THR A 117 -34.71 1.18 -10.21
CA THR A 117 -35.84 2.10 -10.44
C THR A 117 -37.06 1.76 -9.59
N HIS A 118 -37.15 0.52 -9.08
CA HIS A 118 -38.24 0.10 -8.21
C HIS A 118 -37.97 0.39 -6.73
N PHE A 119 -36.75 0.77 -6.37
CA PHE A 119 -36.39 1.00 -4.98
C PHE A 119 -36.89 2.38 -4.54
N THR A 120 -37.27 2.49 -3.27
CA THR A 120 -37.63 3.80 -2.70
C THR A 120 -36.67 4.17 -1.59
N ILE A 121 -36.06 5.34 -1.69
CA ILE A 121 -35.15 5.84 -0.66
C ILE A 121 -35.95 6.73 0.29
N ARG A 122 -35.93 6.37 1.58
CA ARG A 122 -36.73 7.03 2.62
C ARG A 122 -35.83 7.57 3.71
N GLU A 123 -36.20 8.69 4.31
CA GLU A 123 -35.57 9.11 5.54
C GLU A 123 -36.05 8.24 6.71
N ALA A 124 -35.10 7.72 7.50
CA ALA A 124 -35.45 6.96 8.69
C ALA A 124 -36.05 7.91 9.74
N ALA A 125 -37.10 7.46 10.43
CA ALA A 125 -37.84 8.10 11.53
C ALA A 125 -37.39 9.52 11.97
N PRO A 126 -38.32 10.50 12.08
CA PRO A 126 -39.71 10.28 12.48
C PRO A 126 -40.73 10.24 11.34
N LYS A 127 -40.36 10.71 10.15
CA LYS A 127 -41.22 10.71 8.97
C LYS A 127 -40.58 9.79 7.96
N TRP A 128 -41.17 8.61 7.73
CA TRP A 128 -40.78 7.66 6.68
C TRP A 128 -41.10 8.25 5.30
N SER A 129 -40.55 9.43 4.98
CA SER A 129 -40.82 10.16 3.75
C SER A 129 -39.89 9.70 2.64
N ASN A 130 -40.47 9.39 1.48
CA ASN A 130 -39.72 9.11 0.26
C ASN A 130 -39.03 10.40 -0.20
N ILE A 131 -37.70 10.36 -0.36
CA ILE A 131 -36.91 11.53 -0.79
C ILE A 131 -37.25 11.95 -2.22
N ALA A 132 -37.82 11.06 -3.03
CA ALA A 132 -38.29 11.38 -4.39
C ALA A 132 -39.49 12.34 -4.40
N ASN A 133 -40.20 12.48 -3.27
CA ASN A 133 -41.30 13.44 -3.12
C ASN A 133 -40.82 14.84 -2.73
N GLU A 134 -39.53 15.00 -2.41
CA GLU A 134 -38.93 16.29 -2.09
C GLU A 134 -38.61 17.06 -3.38
N ASN A 135 -38.41 18.38 -3.28
CA ASN A 135 -38.07 19.20 -4.44
C ASN A 135 -36.71 18.74 -5.03
N PRO A 136 -36.64 18.26 -6.29
CA PRO A 136 -35.42 17.69 -6.86
C PRO A 136 -34.31 18.73 -7.08
N PHE A 137 -34.63 20.02 -7.03
CA PHE A 137 -33.68 21.11 -7.23
C PHE A 137 -33.20 21.76 -5.94
N GLU A 138 -33.79 21.40 -4.79
CA GLU A 138 -33.40 21.94 -3.50
C GLU A 138 -32.48 20.96 -2.75
N PRO A 139 -31.49 21.47 -2.01
CA PRO A 139 -30.68 20.64 -1.13
C PRO A 139 -31.50 19.90 -0.06
N LEU A 140 -31.39 18.58 -0.03
CA LEU A 140 -32.25 17.72 0.82
C LEU A 140 -32.02 17.91 2.34
N PHE A 141 -30.78 18.23 2.72
CA PHE A 141 -30.34 18.26 4.12
C PHE A 141 -29.89 19.65 4.59
N TYR A 142 -29.62 20.56 3.66
CA TYR A 142 -28.87 21.77 3.93
C TYR A 142 -29.52 22.66 4.99
N SER A 143 -30.81 22.97 4.84
CA SER A 143 -31.57 23.81 5.77
C SER A 143 -31.57 23.23 7.20
N ARG A 144 -31.52 21.89 7.32
CA ARG A 144 -31.51 21.16 8.59
C ARG A 144 -30.14 21.16 9.25
N CYS A 145 -29.08 21.52 8.55
CA CYS A 145 -27.73 21.55 9.10
C CYS A 145 -27.42 22.85 9.86
N TRP A 146 -28.27 23.86 9.73
CA TRP A 146 -28.13 25.13 10.43
C TRP A 146 -28.72 25.04 11.84
N THR A 147 -27.94 25.45 12.83
CA THR A 147 -28.43 25.65 14.20
C THR A 147 -28.47 27.14 14.49
N ASN A 148 -29.59 27.63 15.02
CA ASN A 148 -29.72 29.00 15.54
C ASN A 148 -29.38 28.99 17.03
N PRO A 149 -28.13 29.32 17.43
CA PRO A 149 -27.84 29.52 18.83
C PRO A 149 -28.67 30.70 19.34
N ALA A 150 -29.27 30.58 20.53
CA ALA A 150 -30.20 31.56 21.10
C ALA A 150 -29.66 33.00 21.17
N ARG A 151 -28.34 33.22 20.99
CA ARG A 151 -27.67 34.52 21.00
C ARG A 151 -26.51 34.62 19.99
N GLY A 152 -26.56 33.96 18.82
CA GLY A 152 -25.47 34.04 17.85
C GLY A 152 -25.90 33.87 16.39
N ALA A 153 -24.96 34.09 15.47
CA ALA A 153 -25.17 33.82 14.04
C ALA A 153 -25.42 32.32 13.82
N ALA A 154 -26.29 31.99 12.86
CA ALA A 154 -26.55 30.62 12.45
C ALA A 154 -25.22 29.93 12.10
N LYS A 155 -25.01 28.72 12.63
CA LYS A 155 -23.81 27.94 12.37
C LYS A 155 -24.18 26.61 11.72
N PHE A 156 -23.52 26.30 10.62
CA PHE A 156 -23.60 25.01 9.95
C PHE A 156 -22.95 23.91 10.81
N SER A 157 -23.67 22.81 11.02
CA SER A 157 -23.23 21.65 11.77
C SER A 157 -22.53 20.64 10.85
N LYS A 158 -21.20 20.74 10.72
CA LYS A 158 -20.34 19.98 9.79
C LYS A 158 -20.32 18.45 9.94
N ASN A 159 -20.95 17.92 10.99
CA ASN A 159 -20.97 16.47 11.29
C ASN A 159 -22.40 15.98 11.55
N LYS A 160 -23.40 16.61 10.90
CA LYS A 160 -24.77 16.15 11.07
C LYS A 160 -24.95 14.83 10.33
N VAL A 161 -25.48 13.84 11.05
CA VAL A 161 -25.74 12.49 10.52
C VAL A 161 -27.21 12.39 10.15
N PHE A 162 -27.49 12.00 8.91
CA PHE A 162 -28.81 11.66 8.43
C PHE A 162 -28.91 10.15 8.23
N LYS A 163 -30.07 9.57 8.49
CA LYS A 163 -30.30 8.13 8.34
C LYS A 163 -31.30 7.92 7.21
N LEU A 164 -30.93 7.14 6.21
CA LEU A 164 -31.76 6.77 5.09
C LEU A 164 -31.96 5.26 5.03
N VAL A 165 -33.08 4.85 4.47
CA VAL A 165 -33.43 3.46 4.21
C VAL A 165 -33.72 3.31 2.73
N VAL A 166 -33.03 2.39 2.07
CA VAL A 166 -33.39 1.92 0.72
C VAL A 166 -34.41 0.81 0.93
N ALA A 167 -35.67 1.06 0.59
CA ALA A 167 -36.76 0.12 0.75
C ALA A 167 -37.01 -0.63 -0.57
N ILE A 168 -36.77 -1.94 -0.53
CA ILE A 168 -37.14 -2.90 -1.56
C ILE A 168 -38.65 -3.22 -1.39
N PRO A 169 -39.48 -3.00 -2.42
CA PRO A 169 -40.88 -3.40 -2.39
C PRO A 169 -41.07 -4.88 -2.03
N ALA A 170 -42.11 -5.20 -1.25
CA ALA A 170 -42.36 -6.56 -0.77
C ALA A 170 -42.41 -7.60 -1.91
N HIS A 171 -43.11 -7.28 -3.01
CA HIS A 171 -43.24 -8.20 -4.17
C HIS A 171 -41.89 -8.52 -4.84
N LEU A 172 -40.96 -7.56 -4.93
CA LEU A 172 -39.62 -7.83 -5.50
C LEU A 172 -38.74 -8.63 -4.55
N TRP A 173 -38.96 -8.46 -3.25
CA TRP A 173 -38.27 -9.28 -2.26
C TRP A 173 -38.77 -10.72 -2.28
N GLU A 174 -40.08 -10.93 -2.43
CA GLU A 174 -40.68 -12.25 -2.62
C GLU A 174 -40.15 -12.91 -3.91
N GLU A 175 -40.11 -12.19 -5.03
CA GLU A 175 -39.51 -12.65 -6.28
C GLU A 175 -38.05 -13.09 -6.10
N TYR A 176 -37.23 -12.30 -5.39
CA TYR A 176 -35.86 -12.68 -5.06
C TYR A 176 -35.77 -13.92 -4.17
N VAL A 177 -36.65 -14.05 -3.18
CA VAL A 177 -36.68 -15.22 -2.30
C VAL A 177 -37.02 -16.49 -3.10
N ASP A 178 -38.01 -16.42 -3.99
CA ASP A 178 -38.39 -17.53 -4.86
C ASP A 178 -37.24 -17.89 -5.82
N TRP A 179 -36.65 -16.91 -6.50
CA TRP A 179 -35.47 -17.10 -7.34
C TRP A 179 -34.32 -17.75 -6.57
N ARG A 180 -34.08 -17.33 -5.33
CA ARG A 180 -33.01 -17.89 -4.50
C ARG A 180 -33.26 -19.35 -4.13
N ILE A 181 -34.51 -19.71 -3.83
CA ILE A 181 -34.88 -21.10 -3.56
C ILE A 181 -34.63 -21.96 -4.80
N GLU A 182 -35.01 -21.49 -5.98
CA GLU A 182 -34.74 -22.17 -7.26
C GLU A 182 -33.23 -22.31 -7.52
N TYR A 183 -32.47 -21.23 -7.37
CA TYR A 183 -31.02 -21.21 -7.56
C TYR A 183 -30.29 -22.18 -6.61
N ASP A 184 -30.67 -22.20 -5.33
CA ASP A 184 -30.09 -23.12 -4.35
C ASP A 184 -30.43 -24.58 -4.68
N ASN A 185 -31.66 -24.86 -5.16
CA ASN A 185 -32.06 -26.19 -5.60
C ASN A 185 -31.28 -26.66 -6.84
N ASP A 186 -31.09 -25.78 -7.84
CA ASP A 186 -30.30 -26.09 -9.04
C ASP A 186 -28.82 -26.30 -8.71
N THR A 187 -28.28 -25.49 -7.80
CA THR A 187 -26.89 -25.66 -7.33
C THR A 187 -26.71 -26.97 -6.58
N LEU A 188 -27.68 -27.37 -5.73
CA LEU A 188 -27.67 -28.66 -5.05
C LEU A 188 -27.81 -29.84 -6.02
N LYS A 189 -28.64 -29.69 -7.06
CA LYS A 189 -28.79 -30.68 -8.13
C LYS A 189 -27.49 -30.84 -8.92
N ALA A 190 -26.87 -29.74 -9.35
CA ALA A 190 -25.59 -29.75 -10.05
C ALA A 190 -24.48 -30.40 -9.19
N LYS A 191 -24.45 -30.15 -7.88
CA LYS A 191 -23.50 -30.81 -6.96
C LYS A 191 -23.75 -32.31 -6.84
N ARG A 192 -25.01 -32.76 -6.82
CA ARG A 192 -25.34 -34.19 -6.84
C ARG A 192 -24.89 -34.84 -8.14
N ASP A 193 -25.14 -34.19 -9.28
CA ASP A 193 -24.77 -34.70 -10.60
C ASP A 193 -23.24 -34.79 -10.79
N VAL A 194 -22.47 -33.85 -10.21
CA VAL A 194 -21.00 -33.90 -10.18
C VAL A 194 -20.52 -35.01 -9.24
N GLY A 195 -21.08 -35.14 -8.05
CA GLY A 195 -20.72 -36.21 -7.11
C GLY A 195 -20.98 -37.61 -7.67
N THR A 196 -22.08 -37.81 -8.40
CA THR A 196 -22.35 -39.09 -9.08
C THR A 196 -21.38 -39.38 -10.23
N ARG A 197 -20.84 -38.35 -10.89
CA ARG A 197 -19.81 -38.54 -11.93
C ARG A 197 -18.45 -38.87 -11.34
N GLU A 198 -18.07 -38.27 -10.21
CA GLU A 198 -16.83 -38.62 -9.52
C GLU A 198 -16.83 -40.08 -9.03
N GLU A 199 -17.96 -40.57 -8.49
CA GLU A 199 -18.10 -42.00 -8.13
C GLU A 199 -18.05 -42.95 -9.35
N GLU A 200 -18.50 -42.51 -10.54
CA GLU A 200 -18.35 -43.28 -11.78
C GLU A 200 -16.88 -43.31 -12.28
N TYR A 201 -16.11 -42.23 -12.09
CA TYR A 201 -14.70 -42.19 -12.46
C TYR A 201 -13.82 -43.03 -11.52
N ASP A 202 -14.10 -43.03 -10.21
CA ASP A 202 -13.37 -43.87 -9.24
C ASP A 202 -13.60 -45.37 -9.51
N ASN A 203 -14.82 -45.77 -9.91
CA ASN A 203 -15.09 -47.14 -10.35
C ASN A 203 -14.40 -47.50 -11.67
N PHE A 204 -14.19 -46.51 -12.56
CA PHE A 204 -13.52 -46.73 -13.84
C PHE A 204 -12.00 -46.94 -13.67
N ASP A 205 -11.37 -46.19 -12.76
CA ASP A 205 -9.95 -46.36 -12.44
C ASP A 205 -9.66 -47.66 -11.67
N GLU A 206 -10.55 -48.11 -10.79
CA GLU A 206 -10.44 -49.43 -10.15
C GLU A 206 -10.53 -50.58 -11.18
N LEU A 207 -11.42 -50.44 -12.18
CA LEU A 207 -11.53 -51.41 -13.27
C LEU A 207 -10.27 -51.42 -14.15
N LEU A 208 -9.73 -50.24 -14.48
CA LEU A 208 -8.54 -50.09 -15.32
C LEU A 208 -7.27 -50.66 -14.63
N MET A 209 -7.12 -50.43 -13.33
CA MET A 209 -6.05 -51.01 -12.50
C MET A 209 -6.11 -52.54 -12.42
N SER A 210 -7.32 -53.13 -12.40
CA SER A 210 -7.49 -54.58 -12.34
C SER A 210 -7.07 -55.30 -13.64
N THR A 211 -7.25 -54.65 -14.78
CA THR A 211 -6.82 -55.15 -16.10
C THR A 211 -5.30 -55.09 -16.25
N GLN A 212 -4.66 -53.99 -15.84
CA GLN A 212 -3.21 -53.81 -15.93
C GLN A 212 -2.46 -54.81 -15.02
N GLN A 213 -2.97 -55.09 -13.82
CA GLN A 213 -2.39 -56.09 -12.91
C GLN A 213 -2.53 -57.53 -13.42
N ARG A 214 -3.57 -57.84 -14.21
CA ARG A 214 -3.75 -59.15 -14.84
C ARG A 214 -2.75 -59.39 -15.96
N GLU A 215 -2.40 -58.36 -16.73
CA GLU A 215 -1.40 -58.45 -17.79
C GLU A 215 0.03 -58.61 -17.24
N ASP A 216 0.36 -57.88 -16.16
CA ASP A 216 1.68 -57.99 -15.50
C ASP A 216 1.90 -59.33 -14.79
N LEU A 217 0.83 -59.96 -14.27
CA LEU A 217 0.91 -61.30 -13.67
C LEU A 217 1.13 -62.40 -14.74
N HIS A 218 0.60 -62.21 -15.94
CA HIS A 218 0.86 -63.11 -17.06
C HIS A 218 2.31 -62.98 -17.57
N ALA A 219 2.84 -61.75 -17.64
CA ALA A 219 4.22 -61.52 -18.08
C ALA A 219 5.28 -62.04 -17.10
N ARG A 220 5.00 -62.02 -15.78
CA ARG A 220 5.95 -62.52 -14.76
C ARG A 220 6.04 -64.04 -14.68
N HIS A 221 5.03 -64.76 -15.15
CA HIS A 221 5.04 -66.23 -15.12
C HIS A 221 5.89 -66.85 -16.25
N GLU A 222 6.26 -66.08 -17.29
CA GLU A 222 7.08 -66.53 -18.42
C GLU A 222 8.60 -66.28 -18.24
N HIS A 223 9.05 -65.63 -17.16
CA HIS A 223 10.46 -65.26 -16.96
C HIS A 223 11.15 -65.86 -15.72
N SER A 224 10.51 -66.82 -15.03
CA SER A 224 11.06 -67.43 -13.80
C SER A 224 11.45 -68.91 -13.95
N GLU A 225 11.92 -69.35 -15.11
CA GLU A 225 12.61 -70.63 -15.27
C GLU A 225 13.97 -70.44 -15.95
N ALA A 226 14.96 -69.99 -15.18
CA ALA A 226 16.38 -70.38 -15.31
C ALA A 226 17.24 -69.53 -14.36
N TYR A 227 17.72 -70.11 -13.28
CA TYR A 227 19.14 -70.35 -13.02
C TYR A 227 19.41 -70.66 -11.55
N ASP A 228 20.27 -71.66 -11.41
CA ASP A 228 20.55 -72.46 -10.23
C ASP A 228 21.83 -71.94 -9.53
N LEU A 229 21.74 -71.82 -8.20
CA LEU A 229 22.72 -72.12 -7.15
C LEU A 229 24.15 -71.50 -7.08
N ASN A 230 24.44 -71.11 -5.81
CA ASN A 230 25.69 -71.26 -5.03
C ASN A 230 26.75 -70.14 -5.03
N LEU A 231 26.88 -69.42 -3.88
CA LEU A 231 27.99 -69.51 -2.89
C LEU A 231 27.96 -68.34 -1.86
N PRO A 232 28.70 -68.41 -0.73
CA PRO A 232 28.20 -68.00 0.59
C PRO A 232 28.85 -66.75 1.21
N ILE A 233 28.20 -66.38 2.31
CA ILE A 233 28.39 -65.30 3.29
C ILE A 233 29.80 -65.19 3.88
N SER A 234 30.31 -63.97 4.04
CA SER A 234 31.08 -63.58 5.24
C SER A 234 31.03 -62.07 5.50
N ARG A 235 30.72 -61.71 6.75
CA ARG A 235 30.55 -60.35 7.29
C ARG A 235 31.86 -59.87 7.93
N GLN A 236 32.25 -58.61 7.72
CA GLN A 236 32.79 -57.73 8.78
C GLN A 236 32.63 -56.24 8.37
N PRO A 237 32.43 -55.33 9.34
CA PRO A 237 32.13 -53.90 9.12
C PRO A 237 33.34 -52.99 9.36
N ILE A 238 33.42 -51.83 8.70
CA ILE A 238 34.35 -50.75 9.08
C ILE A 238 33.68 -49.38 9.02
N ASP A 239 34.00 -48.64 10.07
CA ASP A 239 33.56 -47.34 10.55
C ASP A 239 34.26 -46.15 9.86
N ILE A 240 33.70 -44.98 10.09
CA ILE A 240 33.94 -43.67 9.47
C ILE A 240 35.24 -43.02 9.99
N ALA A 241 36.02 -42.37 9.11
CA ALA A 241 36.84 -41.20 9.48
C ALA A 241 37.26 -40.32 8.29
N GLN A 242 37.26 -39.02 8.57
CA GLN A 242 37.50 -37.82 7.77
C GLN A 242 38.90 -37.69 7.15
N VAL A 243 39.04 -36.98 6.01
CA VAL A 243 40.18 -36.05 5.72
C VAL A 243 39.72 -34.92 4.76
N ALA A 244 40.21 -33.71 5.06
CA ALA A 244 40.04 -32.42 4.38
C ALA A 244 40.83 -32.28 3.04
N PRO A 245 40.75 -31.14 2.32
CA PRO A 245 41.02 -31.06 0.88
C PRO A 245 42.40 -30.49 0.52
N HIS A 246 42.90 -30.87 -0.66
CA HIS A 246 43.95 -30.15 -1.39
C HIS A 246 43.46 -29.84 -2.81
N GLY A 247 43.54 -28.55 -3.18
CA GLY A 247 43.29 -28.08 -4.54
C GLY A 247 44.48 -28.28 -5.45
N LEU A 248 44.20 -28.33 -6.75
CA LEU A 248 45.15 -28.07 -7.83
C LEU A 248 44.39 -27.42 -9.00
N GLY A 249 44.92 -26.30 -9.48
CA GLY A 249 44.48 -25.63 -10.69
C GLY A 249 45.02 -26.31 -11.95
N LEU A 250 44.37 -26.06 -13.08
CA LEU A 250 44.83 -26.45 -14.41
C LEU A 250 44.60 -25.30 -15.40
N GLN A 251 45.69 -24.95 -16.08
CA GLN A 251 45.76 -24.14 -17.30
C GLN A 251 44.99 -24.82 -18.43
N VAL A 252 44.42 -24.02 -19.34
CA VAL A 252 43.89 -24.49 -20.62
C VAL A 252 44.67 -23.79 -21.74
N ASP A 253 45.33 -24.61 -22.55
CA ASP A 253 46.01 -24.24 -23.79
C ASP A 253 45.01 -24.00 -24.94
N ALA A 254 45.42 -23.11 -25.84
CA ALA A 254 44.73 -22.73 -27.07
C ALA A 254 45.11 -23.64 -28.27
N ILE A 255 44.46 -23.38 -29.42
CA ILE A 255 44.79 -23.71 -30.85
C ILE A 255 43.83 -24.74 -31.50
N PRO A 256 43.39 -24.62 -32.79
CA PRO A 256 43.13 -23.43 -33.62
C PRO A 256 41.94 -23.55 -34.63
N VAL A 257 41.67 -22.40 -35.25
CA VAL A 257 41.23 -22.09 -36.63
C VAL A 257 41.11 -23.25 -37.65
N GLY A 258 39.96 -23.29 -38.33
CA GLY A 258 39.73 -23.94 -39.63
C GLY A 258 38.78 -23.10 -40.48
N THR A 259 39.15 -22.89 -41.74
CA THR A 259 38.62 -21.95 -42.74
C THR A 259 37.54 -22.54 -43.67
N ASP A 260 36.85 -21.62 -44.35
CA ASP A 260 36.16 -21.73 -45.65
C ASP A 260 34.85 -22.52 -45.76
N HIS A 261 33.77 -21.82 -46.10
CA HIS A 261 33.01 -21.99 -47.35
C HIS A 261 31.94 -20.88 -47.51
N THR A 262 31.94 -20.24 -48.69
CA THR A 262 30.82 -19.50 -49.32
C THR A 262 30.93 -19.77 -50.83
N PRO A 263 29.96 -19.40 -51.70
CA PRO A 263 28.54 -19.06 -51.52
C PRO A 263 27.62 -19.86 -52.48
N GLU A 264 26.31 -19.87 -52.24
CA GLU A 264 25.33 -20.00 -53.33
C GLU A 264 24.20 -18.97 -53.14
N ASP A 265 23.92 -18.32 -54.27
CA ASP A 265 22.91 -17.29 -54.52
C ASP A 265 21.48 -17.82 -54.34
N GLU A 266 20.59 -17.03 -53.72
CA GLU A 266 19.21 -16.86 -54.23
C GLU A 266 18.68 -15.44 -53.91
N ASP A 267 18.12 -14.85 -54.96
CA ASP A 267 17.61 -13.49 -55.12
C ASP A 267 16.20 -13.32 -54.50
N PRO A 268 15.80 -12.15 -53.97
CA PRO A 268 14.57 -11.97 -53.22
C PRO A 268 13.41 -11.55 -54.13
N ARG A 269 12.25 -12.21 -53.99
CA ARG A 269 10.99 -11.75 -54.62
C ARG A 269 9.91 -11.46 -53.59
N SER A 270 9.53 -10.18 -53.58
CA SER A 270 8.17 -9.63 -53.52
C SER A 270 7.22 -10.12 -52.41
N ILE A 271 7.06 -9.30 -51.37
CA ILE A 271 5.77 -9.07 -50.71
C ILE A 271 5.62 -7.56 -50.51
N GLU A 272 5.19 -6.88 -51.56
CA GLU A 272 4.48 -5.60 -51.48
C GLU A 272 3.05 -5.91 -51.95
N ASP A 273 2.08 -5.83 -51.04
CA ASP A 273 0.67 -5.54 -51.31
C ASP A 273 -0.13 -5.73 -50.02
N MET A 274 -0.32 -4.63 -49.27
CA MET A 274 -1.48 -4.33 -48.43
C MET A 274 -1.11 -3.15 -47.53
N TYR A 275 -1.45 -1.93 -47.96
CA TYR A 275 -2.10 -0.86 -47.17
C TYR A 275 -2.11 0.40 -48.05
N GLY A 276 -3.24 0.60 -48.73
CA GLY A 276 -3.50 1.80 -49.50
C GLY A 276 -4.00 2.97 -48.65
N ALA A 277 -3.79 4.15 -49.22
CA ALA A 277 -4.52 5.42 -49.05
C ALA A 277 -4.19 6.32 -47.83
N ALA A 278 -3.20 7.18 -48.05
CA ALA A 278 -3.14 8.53 -47.49
C ALA A 278 -4.13 9.47 -48.21
N PRO A 279 -4.59 10.57 -47.57
CA PRO A 279 -5.05 11.74 -48.30
C PRO A 279 -4.02 12.88 -48.26
N SER A 280 -3.84 13.40 -49.48
CA SER A 280 -3.13 14.57 -49.98
C SER A 280 -3.14 15.85 -49.14
N HIS A 281 -1.97 16.50 -49.13
CA HIS A 281 -1.75 17.93 -48.92
C HIS A 281 -2.48 18.82 -49.93
N THR A 282 -2.93 20.02 -49.50
CA THR A 282 -2.96 21.29 -50.26
C THR A 282 -3.30 22.47 -49.32
N PRO A 283 -3.05 23.75 -49.68
CA PRO A 283 -2.01 24.54 -49.04
C PRO A 283 -2.49 25.77 -48.25
N LEU A 284 -1.54 26.35 -47.50
CA LEU A 284 -1.53 27.68 -46.86
C LEU A 284 -2.16 28.79 -47.71
N PRO A 285 -2.71 29.82 -47.03
CA PRO A 285 -2.43 31.19 -47.43
C PRO A 285 -1.89 32.05 -46.27
N SER A 286 -0.86 32.81 -46.61
CA SER A 286 -0.22 33.87 -45.84
C SER A 286 -0.87 35.24 -46.17
N GLN A 287 -1.36 35.96 -45.15
CA GLN A 287 -1.52 37.43 -45.09
C GLN A 287 -1.48 37.82 -43.59
N ILE A 288 -0.42 38.43 -43.06
CA ILE A 288 -0.14 39.88 -42.98
C ILE A 288 -1.38 40.72 -42.62
N PHE A 289 -1.49 41.12 -41.35
CA PHE A 289 -1.86 42.48 -40.95
C PHE A 289 -1.37 42.78 -39.53
N ASP A 290 -0.75 43.95 -39.39
CA ASP A 290 -0.38 44.64 -38.16
C ASP A 290 -1.56 44.79 -37.18
N ASN A 291 -1.27 44.73 -35.87
CA ASN A 291 -1.68 45.78 -34.94
C ASN A 291 -0.97 45.63 -33.59
N SER A 292 0.04 46.48 -33.41
CA SER A 292 0.43 47.07 -32.13
C SER A 292 -0.78 47.73 -31.48
N LEU A 293 -1.03 47.47 -30.19
CA LEU A 293 -1.55 48.48 -29.25
C LEU A 293 -1.39 48.02 -27.79
N ASN A 294 -0.60 48.83 -27.08
CA ASN A 294 -0.46 49.03 -25.64
C ASN A 294 -1.64 48.59 -24.76
N SER A 295 -1.34 47.94 -23.63
CA SER A 295 -2.13 48.12 -22.40
C SER A 295 -1.21 48.38 -21.21
N SER A 296 -1.20 49.65 -20.84
CA SER A 296 -0.57 50.28 -19.69
C SER A 296 -1.20 49.86 -18.35
N VAL A 297 -0.32 49.75 -17.35
CA VAL A 297 -0.57 49.76 -15.91
C VAL A 297 -1.32 51.02 -15.49
N PRO A 298 -2.34 50.96 -14.60
CA PRO A 298 -2.78 52.14 -13.88
C PRO A 298 -2.07 52.22 -12.52
N ALA A 299 -1.20 53.23 -12.41
CA ALA A 299 -0.85 53.84 -11.14
C ALA A 299 -1.97 54.80 -10.73
N SER A 300 -2.38 54.77 -9.46
CA SER A 300 -3.18 55.84 -8.85
C SER A 300 -2.48 56.30 -7.59
N GLU A 301 -1.79 57.44 -7.70
CA GLU A 301 -1.47 58.33 -6.59
C GLU A 301 -2.74 59.05 -6.12
N ALA A 302 -2.92 59.18 -4.81
CA ALA A 302 -3.65 60.29 -4.22
C ALA A 302 -2.99 60.69 -2.90
N GLN A 303 -2.96 62.00 -2.72
CA GLN A 303 -2.08 62.82 -1.90
C GLN A 303 -2.52 63.03 -0.44
N ILE A 304 -1.50 63.29 0.40
CA ILE A 304 -1.35 64.39 1.38
C ILE A 304 -2.35 64.50 2.56
N GLY A 305 -1.76 64.47 3.77
CA GLY A 305 -2.37 64.97 5.01
C GLY A 305 -1.39 65.00 6.19
N SER A 306 -0.52 66.02 6.24
CA SER A 306 0.45 66.30 7.31
C SER A 306 -0.17 66.95 8.55
N LYS A 307 0.36 66.63 9.75
CA LYS A 307 0.46 67.43 11.01
C LYS A 307 0.87 66.48 12.15
N ARG A 308 1.74 66.78 13.12
CA ARG A 308 2.56 67.94 13.50
C ARG A 308 3.49 67.47 14.64
N ALA A 309 4.76 67.86 14.60
CA ALA A 309 5.74 67.65 15.67
C ALA A 309 5.59 68.66 16.83
N ARG A 310 6.09 68.30 18.02
CA ARG A 310 6.66 69.26 18.98
C ARG A 310 7.70 68.58 19.87
N GLU A 311 8.91 69.14 19.84
CA GLU A 311 10.07 68.86 20.68
C GLU A 311 10.07 69.71 21.97
N LEU A 312 11.13 69.47 22.78
CA LEU A 312 11.77 70.31 23.83
C LEU A 312 11.26 70.05 25.26
N SER A 313 12.08 69.96 26.32
CA SER A 313 13.54 70.01 26.53
C SER A 313 13.87 69.67 28.00
N SER A 314 15.18 69.41 28.26
CA SER A 314 15.98 69.78 29.45
C SER A 314 15.81 69.11 30.83
N SER A 315 16.92 68.48 31.27
CA SER A 315 17.46 68.23 32.63
C SER A 315 17.57 69.52 33.50
N PRO A 316 18.06 69.58 34.79
CA PRO A 316 18.98 68.65 35.50
C PRO A 316 18.86 68.53 37.07
N THR A 317 19.80 67.77 37.70
CA THR A 317 20.33 67.81 39.11
C THR A 317 19.36 67.58 40.29
N GLY A 318 19.64 66.91 41.41
CA GLY A 318 20.83 66.32 42.05
C GLY A 318 20.50 66.00 43.54
N THR A 319 21.45 65.39 44.26
CA THR A 319 21.61 65.26 45.74
C THR A 319 20.92 64.11 46.54
N SER A 320 21.80 63.24 47.08
CA SER A 320 21.73 62.44 48.33
C SER A 320 21.60 63.37 49.59
N PRO A 321 21.58 62.93 50.88
CA PRO A 321 21.94 61.61 51.47
C PRO A 321 21.10 61.14 52.71
N SER A 322 21.53 60.02 53.32
CA SER A 322 21.63 59.71 54.78
C SER A 322 20.95 58.41 55.31
N SER A 323 21.80 57.53 55.86
CA SER A 323 21.54 56.45 56.86
C SER A 323 21.42 57.06 58.29
N PRO A 324 21.25 56.36 59.46
CA PRO A 324 21.67 54.98 59.88
C PRO A 324 20.61 54.20 60.74
N THR A 325 20.80 52.97 61.27
CA THR A 325 21.38 52.57 62.60
C THR A 325 20.98 51.09 62.87
N ARG A 326 21.87 50.08 63.03
CA ARG A 326 22.56 49.48 64.22
C ARG A 326 21.76 48.57 65.18
N SER A 327 22.19 47.30 65.31
CA SER A 327 22.35 46.46 66.54
C SER A 327 22.79 45.02 66.11
N GLN A 328 23.89 44.35 66.48
CA GLN A 328 24.71 44.05 67.69
C GLN A 328 24.23 42.93 68.62
N SER A 329 24.97 41.78 68.62
CA SER A 329 25.39 40.91 69.75
C SER A 329 25.96 39.56 69.24
N SER A 330 26.92 38.83 69.80
CA SER A 330 28.16 39.02 70.59
C SER A 330 28.64 37.61 71.05
N GLU A 331 29.92 37.28 70.84
CA GLU A 331 30.83 36.40 71.65
C GLU A 331 30.48 34.89 71.84
N SER A 332 31.38 33.89 72.02
CA SER A 332 32.78 33.79 72.47
C SER A 332 33.46 32.43 72.13
N HIS A 333 34.77 32.46 71.85
CA HIS A 333 35.89 31.54 72.20
C HIS A 333 35.74 30.00 72.39
N GLN A 334 36.60 29.22 71.71
CA GLN A 334 37.71 28.40 72.29
C GLN A 334 38.45 27.54 71.21
N THR A 335 39.78 27.52 71.27
CA THR A 335 40.76 26.56 70.64
C THR A 335 41.59 25.93 71.80
N PRO A 336 42.41 24.83 71.68
CA PRO A 336 43.20 24.27 70.55
C PRO A 336 43.24 22.68 70.56
N PRO A 337 44.19 21.87 69.99
CA PRO A 337 45.44 22.17 69.26
C PRO A 337 45.79 21.36 67.98
N ASN A 338 46.59 22.03 67.15
CA ASN A 338 47.64 21.57 66.23
C ASN A 338 47.84 20.07 65.95
N LYS A 339 47.67 19.71 64.67
CA LYS A 339 48.66 18.87 63.94
C LYS A 339 48.90 19.45 62.55
N ARG A 340 50.12 19.94 62.34
CA ARG A 340 50.66 20.41 61.05
C ARG A 340 50.71 19.24 60.06
N ILE A 341 50.06 19.39 58.91
CA ILE A 341 50.56 18.88 57.64
C ILE A 341 50.40 20.02 56.63
N ASN A 342 51.52 20.60 56.22
CA ASN A 342 51.62 21.52 55.09
C ASN A 342 51.86 20.68 53.85
N LEU A 343 50.88 20.59 52.95
CA LEU A 343 51.14 20.52 51.51
C LEU A 343 50.15 21.45 50.82
N HIS A 344 50.72 22.38 50.08
CA HIS A 344 50.12 23.56 49.48
C HIS A 344 49.15 23.17 48.36
N GLU A 345 47.86 23.26 48.61
CA GLU A 345 46.86 23.65 47.61
C GLU A 345 45.78 24.42 48.35
N PRO A 346 45.47 25.68 47.99
CA PRO A 346 44.35 26.37 48.58
C PRO A 346 43.10 25.63 48.12
N LEU A 347 42.51 24.84 49.02
CA LEU A 347 41.14 24.34 48.88
C LEU A 347 40.23 25.56 48.93
N SER A 348 40.12 26.24 47.78
CA SER A 348 39.04 27.15 47.49
C SER A 348 37.75 26.40 47.81
N SER A 349 36.94 26.96 48.72
CA SER A 349 35.53 26.59 48.76
C SER A 349 35.03 26.60 47.32
N PRO A 350 34.45 25.50 46.80
CA PRO A 350 33.86 25.54 45.48
C PRO A 350 32.88 26.71 45.43
N ASP A 351 32.85 27.43 44.31
CA ASP A 351 31.98 28.58 44.14
C ASP A 351 30.55 28.14 44.47
N ASN A 352 29.85 28.96 45.26
CA ASN A 352 28.50 28.64 45.69
C ASN A 352 27.57 28.47 44.48
N ILE A 353 27.90 29.10 43.35
CA ILE A 353 27.24 28.89 42.05
C ILE A 353 27.50 27.48 41.51
N ASP A 354 28.75 27.00 41.56
CA ASP A 354 29.12 25.67 41.06
C ASP A 354 28.54 24.55 41.94
N VAL A 355 28.48 24.76 43.26
CA VAL A 355 27.82 23.83 44.19
C VAL A 355 26.31 23.83 43.97
N VAL A 356 25.68 25.00 43.81
CA VAL A 356 24.24 25.09 43.48
C VAL A 356 23.95 24.49 42.11
N HIS A 357 24.84 24.65 41.12
CA HIS A 357 24.72 24.03 39.80
C HIS A 357 24.90 22.52 39.87
N ALA A 358 25.89 22.02 40.63
CA ALA A 358 26.11 20.61 40.86
C ALA A 358 24.98 19.95 41.66
N ILE A 359 24.38 20.64 42.64
CA ILE A 359 23.19 20.16 43.37
C ILE A 359 21.93 20.24 42.50
N LYS A 360 21.79 21.24 41.62
CA LYS A 360 20.71 21.26 40.61
C LYS A 360 20.87 20.18 39.55
N MET A 361 22.09 19.78 39.22
CA MET A 361 22.38 18.71 38.26
C MET A 361 22.29 17.32 38.90
N GLY A 362 22.78 17.15 40.12
CA GLY A 362 22.83 15.88 40.85
C GLY A 362 21.61 15.60 41.74
N GLY A 363 20.85 16.63 42.13
CA GLY A 363 19.64 16.53 42.95
C GLY A 363 18.35 16.33 42.14
N VAL A 364 18.42 16.41 40.81
CA VAL A 364 17.31 16.01 39.92
C VAL A 364 17.39 14.50 39.69
N ASN A 365 17.18 13.73 40.75
CA ASN A 365 16.99 12.29 40.66
C ASN A 365 15.51 11.91 40.47
N GLU A 366 14.74 12.77 39.78
CA GLU A 366 13.30 12.60 39.61
C GLU A 366 12.86 12.30 38.16
N ARG A 367 13.77 12.26 37.17
CA ARG A 367 13.37 11.99 35.77
C ARG A 367 14.34 11.21 34.89
N LEU A 368 15.41 10.61 35.42
CA LEU A 368 16.34 9.80 34.62
C LEU A 368 16.12 8.27 34.70
N ILE A 369 15.04 7.83 35.34
CA ILE A 369 14.30 6.63 34.88
C ILE A 369 13.39 7.04 33.71
N THR A 370 13.89 7.86 32.80
CA THR A 370 13.23 8.21 31.54
C THR A 370 13.32 7.00 30.63
N ARG A 371 12.20 6.30 30.45
CA ARG A 371 11.65 5.85 29.15
C ARG A 371 12.55 5.12 28.14
N HIS A 372 13.76 4.72 28.49
CA HIS A 372 14.66 3.87 27.70
C HIS A 372 14.57 2.40 28.12
N GLN A 373 13.51 1.99 28.83
CA GLN A 373 13.05 0.62 28.62
C GLN A 373 12.69 0.56 27.14
N LEU A 374 13.54 -0.12 26.36
CA LEU A 374 13.25 -0.58 25.02
C LEU A 374 11.84 -1.18 25.08
N LEU A 375 10.84 -0.39 24.68
CA LEU A 375 9.45 -0.84 24.60
C LEU A 375 9.44 -1.75 23.37
N VAL A 376 9.91 -2.97 23.58
CA VAL A 376 9.73 -4.08 22.65
C VAL A 376 8.37 -4.66 22.98
N VAL A 377 7.46 -4.56 22.03
CA VAL A 377 6.15 -5.21 22.10
C VAL A 377 6.25 -6.52 21.34
N THR A 378 5.83 -7.61 21.96
CA THR A 378 5.77 -8.93 21.31
C THR A 378 4.31 -9.30 21.14
N GLU A 379 3.90 -9.53 19.90
CA GLU A 379 2.54 -9.93 19.52
C GLU A 379 2.52 -11.37 19.04
N THR A 380 1.47 -12.10 19.36
CA THR A 380 1.10 -13.30 18.61
C THR A 380 0.20 -12.88 17.45
N VAL A 381 0.59 -13.24 16.23
CA VAL A 381 -0.08 -12.80 15.01
C VAL A 381 -0.41 -13.97 14.09
N GLU A 382 -1.47 -13.82 13.32
CA GLU A 382 -1.62 -14.56 12.06
C GLU A 382 -0.95 -13.74 10.96
N PHE A 383 0.12 -14.27 10.38
CA PHE A 383 0.83 -13.66 9.27
C PHE A 383 0.30 -14.19 7.94
N VAL A 384 0.00 -13.29 7.02
CA VAL A 384 -0.47 -13.58 5.66
C VAL A 384 0.49 -12.92 4.68
N SER A 385 1.29 -13.72 3.97
CA SER A 385 2.22 -13.20 2.97
C SER A 385 1.47 -12.67 1.75
N ILE A 386 1.99 -11.58 1.15
CA ILE A 386 1.50 -11.10 -0.14
C ILE A 386 2.17 -11.96 -1.22
N PRO A 387 1.40 -12.74 -2.00
CA PRO A 387 1.96 -13.64 -2.99
C PRO A 387 2.57 -12.86 -4.16
N ARG A 388 3.60 -13.42 -4.79
CA ARG A 388 4.19 -12.86 -6.01
C ARG A 388 3.54 -13.53 -7.21
N ARG A 389 2.66 -12.81 -7.91
CA ARG A 389 2.01 -13.30 -9.13
C ARG A 389 2.50 -12.53 -10.35
N SER A 390 2.59 -13.20 -11.49
CA SER A 390 2.92 -12.51 -12.74
C SER A 390 1.71 -11.68 -13.19
N PHE A 391 1.96 -10.60 -13.94
CA PHE A 391 0.85 -9.82 -14.51
C PHE A 391 -0.04 -10.67 -15.41
N LYS A 392 0.53 -11.66 -16.10
CA LYS A 392 -0.21 -12.60 -16.96
C LYS A 392 -1.23 -13.42 -16.15
N ASP A 393 -0.87 -13.87 -14.96
CA ASP A 393 -1.75 -14.69 -14.11
C ASP A 393 -2.90 -13.83 -13.56
N ILE A 394 -2.59 -12.62 -13.09
CA ILE A 394 -3.60 -11.68 -12.54
C ILE A 394 -4.66 -11.33 -13.59
N VAL A 395 -4.27 -11.12 -14.85
CA VAL A 395 -5.22 -10.76 -15.92
C VAL A 395 -5.82 -11.97 -16.65
N ALA A 396 -5.52 -13.20 -16.20
CA ALA A 396 -6.06 -14.39 -16.83
C ALA A 396 -7.60 -14.41 -16.71
N PRO A 397 -8.34 -14.70 -17.80
CA PRO A 397 -9.80 -14.65 -17.79
C PRO A 397 -10.42 -15.68 -16.84
N PHE A 398 -9.75 -16.83 -16.64
CA PHE A 398 -10.26 -17.97 -15.87
C PHE A 398 -9.72 -18.06 -14.44
N GLN A 399 -9.07 -17.01 -13.92
CA GLN A 399 -8.53 -16.97 -12.54
C GLN A 399 -8.92 -15.66 -11.84
N PRO A 400 -10.24 -15.35 -11.70
CA PRO A 400 -10.70 -14.12 -11.07
C PRO A 400 -10.23 -13.95 -9.62
N GLU A 401 -9.99 -15.05 -8.91
CA GLU A 401 -9.45 -15.08 -7.55
C GLU A 401 -8.04 -14.51 -7.42
N LEU A 402 -7.26 -14.51 -8.51
CA LEU A 402 -5.91 -13.93 -8.54
C LEU A 402 -5.92 -12.43 -8.87
N ARG A 403 -7.07 -11.81 -9.10
CA ARG A 403 -7.14 -10.38 -9.44
C ARG A 403 -6.88 -9.46 -8.26
N GLN A 404 -6.92 -9.99 -7.04
CA GLN A 404 -6.69 -9.22 -5.83
C GLN A 404 -6.01 -10.07 -4.77
N PHE A 405 -5.25 -9.40 -3.91
CA PHE A 405 -4.84 -9.99 -2.65
C PHE A 405 -6.06 -10.20 -1.76
N SER A 406 -6.25 -11.42 -1.25
CA SER A 406 -7.37 -11.79 -0.39
C SER A 406 -6.90 -12.54 0.85
N LEU A 407 -7.31 -12.04 2.01
CA LEU A 407 -7.02 -12.66 3.31
C LEU A 407 -7.71 -14.01 3.51
N ASP A 408 -8.76 -14.28 2.75
CA ASP A 408 -9.57 -15.50 2.88
C ASP A 408 -8.95 -16.67 2.12
N THR A 409 -8.28 -16.39 0.99
CA THR A 409 -7.66 -17.40 0.14
C THR A 409 -6.16 -17.53 0.36
N SER A 410 -5.51 -16.53 0.95
CA SER A 410 -4.07 -16.57 1.20
C SER A 410 -3.72 -17.47 2.41
N PRO A 411 -2.66 -18.30 2.29
CA PRO A 411 -2.15 -19.11 3.40
C PRO A 411 -1.82 -18.24 4.62
N ARG A 412 -2.17 -18.75 5.81
CA ARG A 412 -1.90 -18.10 7.09
C ARG A 412 -0.86 -18.89 7.88
N SER A 413 0.09 -18.17 8.46
CA SER A 413 1.09 -18.73 9.36
C SER A 413 0.93 -18.13 10.75
N HIS A 414 0.96 -18.96 11.79
CA HIS A 414 1.07 -18.44 13.15
C HIS A 414 2.49 -17.89 13.34
N ALA A 415 2.62 -16.71 13.93
CA ALA A 415 3.92 -16.07 14.12
C ALA A 415 3.97 -15.23 15.40
N PHE A 416 5.20 -14.92 15.82
CA PHE A 416 5.47 -13.89 16.82
C PHE A 416 6.06 -12.66 16.15
N LEU A 417 5.48 -11.49 16.41
CA LEU A 417 5.96 -10.20 15.89
C LEU A 417 6.49 -9.35 17.04
N GLN A 418 7.81 -9.16 17.08
CA GLN A 418 8.46 -8.22 17.99
C GLN A 418 8.61 -6.86 17.31
N ILE A 419 8.18 -5.79 17.97
CA ILE A 419 8.17 -4.42 17.44
C ILE A 419 8.89 -3.51 18.42
N ARG A 420 9.89 -2.77 17.93
CA ARG A 420 10.54 -1.71 18.72
C ARG A 420 9.75 -0.42 18.57
N ILE A 421 8.92 -0.10 19.57
CA ILE A 421 7.98 1.03 19.52
C ILE A 421 8.50 2.30 20.19
N ALA A 422 9.74 2.31 20.70
CA ALA A 422 10.32 3.52 21.24
C ALA A 422 10.35 4.62 20.17
N SER A 423 10.03 5.86 20.55
CA SER A 423 10.01 6.98 19.59
C SER A 423 11.38 7.23 18.94
N THR A 424 12.47 6.80 19.59
CA THR A 424 13.84 6.83 19.07
C THR A 424 14.10 5.78 17.99
N ASP A 425 13.28 4.74 17.94
CA ASP A 425 13.47 3.59 17.05
C ASP A 425 12.59 3.68 15.80
N VAL A 426 11.82 4.77 15.64
CA VAL A 426 11.01 5.01 14.44
C VAL A 426 11.94 5.29 13.28
N ILE A 427 11.99 4.36 12.31
CA ILE A 427 12.86 4.47 11.12
C ILE A 427 12.19 5.24 9.98
N GLY A 428 10.88 5.45 10.04
CA GLY A 428 10.16 6.23 9.04
C GLY A 428 8.83 6.79 9.56
N ILE A 429 8.52 8.03 9.18
CA ILE A 429 7.23 8.67 9.44
C ILE A 429 6.73 9.24 8.11
N GLY A 430 5.77 8.54 7.51
CA GLY A 430 5.04 9.02 6.35
C GLY A 430 3.88 9.94 6.75
N THR A 431 3.02 10.27 5.79
CA THR A 431 1.84 11.12 6.06
C THR A 431 0.83 10.44 6.99
N PHE A 432 0.64 9.13 6.83
CA PHE A 432 -0.40 8.33 7.50
C PHE A 432 0.11 7.01 8.10
N LYS A 433 1.41 6.72 8.01
CA LYS A 433 2.02 5.49 8.54
C LYS A 433 3.33 5.76 9.26
N THR A 434 3.60 5.01 10.33
CA THR A 434 4.92 4.93 10.95
C THR A 434 5.56 3.59 10.60
N ALA A 435 6.87 3.58 10.41
CA ALA A 435 7.68 2.40 10.17
C ALA A 435 8.60 2.17 11.37
N HIS A 436 8.60 0.95 11.88
CA HIS A 436 9.37 0.52 13.04
C HIS A 436 10.20 -0.72 12.68
N PRO A 437 11.42 -0.86 13.20
CA PRO A 437 12.15 -2.11 13.08
C PRO A 437 11.49 -3.16 13.98
N GLY A 438 11.41 -4.38 13.46
CA GLY A 438 10.83 -5.51 14.16
C GLY A 438 11.49 -6.82 13.80
N LYS A 439 10.96 -7.88 14.39
CA LYS A 439 11.37 -9.26 14.17
C LYS A 439 10.13 -10.13 14.00
N LEU A 440 10.07 -10.93 12.93
CA LEU A 440 9.00 -11.89 12.69
C LEU A 440 9.54 -13.31 12.85
N THR A 441 8.95 -14.07 13.76
CA THR A 441 9.30 -15.47 14.00
C THR A 441 8.12 -16.34 13.58
N LEU A 442 8.23 -17.02 12.44
CA LEU A 442 7.20 -17.94 11.98
C LEU A 442 7.23 -19.21 12.85
N VAL A 443 6.07 -19.62 13.34
CA VAL A 443 5.91 -20.90 14.02
C VAL A 443 5.77 -21.94 12.93
N SER A 444 6.87 -22.67 12.64
CA SER A 444 6.77 -23.89 11.86
C SER A 444 5.72 -24.78 12.53
N LYS A 445 4.78 -25.32 11.75
CA LYS A 445 3.90 -26.38 12.26
C LYS A 445 4.86 -27.44 12.82
N LEU A 446 4.93 -27.58 14.15
CA LEU A 446 5.53 -28.76 14.74
C LEU A 446 4.82 -29.92 14.05
N GLU A 447 5.59 -30.79 13.38
CA GLU A 447 5.07 -32.08 12.96
C GLU A 447 4.31 -32.64 14.15
N GLU A 448 3.00 -32.81 14.01
CA GLU A 448 2.21 -33.38 15.09
C GLU A 448 2.85 -34.73 15.43
N PRO A 449 3.19 -35.01 16.70
CA PRO A 449 3.73 -36.30 17.07
C PRO A 449 2.72 -37.35 16.63
N SER A 450 3.14 -38.19 15.68
CA SER A 450 2.33 -39.21 15.03
C SER A 450 1.47 -39.97 16.04
N SER A 451 0.23 -39.54 16.23
CA SER A 451 -0.75 -40.30 16.99
C SER A 451 -1.31 -41.32 16.03
N ALA A 452 -0.82 -42.54 16.15
CA ALA A 452 -1.32 -43.71 15.45
C ALA A 452 -2.80 -43.92 15.82
N CYS A 453 -3.72 -43.40 15.00
CA CYS A 453 -5.10 -43.89 14.87
C CYS A 453 -5.58 -43.57 13.46
N GLY A 454 -5.68 -44.62 12.64
CA GLY A 454 -5.99 -44.55 11.23
C GLY A 454 -7.38 -43.98 10.93
N GLY A 455 -7.41 -43.04 10.01
CA GLY A 455 -8.60 -42.55 9.33
C GLY A 455 -8.12 -41.84 8.08
N SER A 456 -8.09 -42.55 6.96
CA SER A 456 -7.65 -42.02 5.66
C SER A 456 -8.67 -40.97 5.19
N VAL A 457 -8.31 -39.69 5.28
CA VAL A 457 -8.99 -38.61 4.56
C VAL A 457 -8.07 -38.22 3.40
N SER A 458 -8.62 -38.28 2.20
CA SER A 458 -7.93 -38.15 0.91
C SER A 458 -7.18 -36.82 0.78
N GLY A 459 -5.99 -36.92 0.19
CA GLY A 459 -4.96 -35.88 0.10
C GLY A 459 -5.39 -34.59 -0.62
N TYR A 460 -5.19 -33.48 0.09
CA TYR A 460 -4.69 -32.25 -0.50
C TYR A 460 -3.23 -32.11 -0.08
N SER A 461 -2.29 -32.33 -1.00
CA SER A 461 -0.86 -32.24 -0.72
C SER A 461 -0.44 -30.79 -0.51
N ILE A 462 -0.16 -30.43 0.74
CA ILE A 462 0.27 -29.09 1.21
C ILE A 462 1.69 -28.72 0.71
N GLU A 463 2.45 -29.66 0.15
CA GLU A 463 3.85 -29.44 -0.20
C GLU A 463 4.08 -28.44 -1.35
N LYS A 464 3.08 -28.13 -2.18
CA LYS A 464 3.21 -27.10 -3.24
C LYS A 464 3.05 -25.65 -2.77
N ASP A 465 2.46 -25.41 -1.60
CA ASP A 465 2.19 -24.04 -1.12
C ASP A 465 3.37 -23.44 -0.32
N LEU A 466 4.37 -24.24 0.03
CA LEU A 466 5.59 -23.77 0.70
C LEU A 466 6.56 -23.08 -0.28
N ASP A 467 6.46 -23.35 -1.58
CA ASP A 467 7.25 -22.66 -2.62
C ASP A 467 6.81 -21.20 -2.85
N ASP A 468 5.60 -20.83 -2.42
CA ASP A 468 5.05 -19.48 -2.53
C ASP A 468 5.43 -18.58 -1.33
N ILE A 469 6.02 -19.12 -0.27
CA ILE A 469 6.67 -18.30 0.77
C ILE A 469 8.03 -17.88 0.20
N PRO A 470 8.28 -16.56 -0.02
CA PRO A 470 9.57 -16.12 -0.55
C PRO A 470 10.68 -16.72 0.31
N SER A 471 11.76 -17.23 -0.29
CA SER A 471 12.87 -17.85 0.45
C SER A 471 13.43 -16.96 1.57
N SER A 472 13.26 -15.63 1.47
CA SER A 472 13.56 -14.67 2.54
C SER A 472 12.73 -14.84 3.82
N PHE A 473 11.64 -15.60 3.78
CA PHE A 473 10.76 -15.94 4.91
C PHE A 473 10.83 -17.42 5.33
N CYS A 474 11.60 -18.25 4.62
CA CYS A 474 11.71 -19.69 4.90
C CYS A 474 12.92 -19.98 5.80
N GLY A 475 12.67 -20.19 7.10
CA GLY A 475 13.68 -20.63 8.07
C GLY A 475 13.18 -20.50 9.52
N ALA A 476 13.71 -21.31 10.43
CA ALA A 476 13.41 -21.25 11.88
C ALA A 476 14.01 -20.02 12.59
N GLU A 477 14.41 -19.00 11.84
CA GLU A 477 15.10 -17.81 12.30
C GLU A 477 14.17 -16.60 12.15
N ASP A 478 13.63 -16.09 13.24
CA ASP A 478 13.81 -14.71 13.67
C ASP A 478 14.18 -13.67 12.58
N LEU A 479 13.24 -13.38 11.67
CA LEU A 479 13.43 -12.56 10.47
C LEU A 479 13.41 -11.06 10.80
N PRO A 480 14.42 -10.27 10.40
CA PRO A 480 14.35 -8.82 10.53
C PRO A 480 13.27 -8.28 9.60
N VAL A 481 12.40 -7.41 10.12
CA VAL A 481 11.28 -6.83 9.36
C VAL A 481 11.11 -5.35 9.65
N VAL A 482 10.44 -4.65 8.75
CA VAL A 482 9.90 -3.31 8.95
C VAL A 482 8.41 -3.44 9.20
N VAL A 483 7.96 -2.97 10.36
CA VAL A 483 6.57 -3.01 10.79
C VAL A 483 5.94 -1.63 10.59
N LYS A 484 5.00 -1.57 9.66
CA LYS A 484 4.26 -0.36 9.32
C LYS A 484 2.88 -0.39 9.98
N ARG A 485 2.52 0.73 10.59
CA ARG A 485 1.19 0.90 11.20
C ARG A 485 0.57 2.23 10.84
N LEU A 486 -0.71 2.19 10.48
CA LEU A 486 -1.48 3.37 10.14
C LEU A 486 -1.76 4.25 11.37
N TYR A 487 -1.90 5.55 11.11
CA TYR A 487 -2.39 6.53 12.07
C TYR A 487 -3.16 7.63 11.34
N HIS A 488 -4.05 8.30 12.06
CA HIS A 488 -4.69 9.54 11.59
C HIS A 488 -4.23 10.72 12.45
N GLN A 489 -4.31 11.92 11.90
CA GLN A 489 -3.95 13.14 12.64
C GLN A 489 -5.16 13.57 13.49
N VAL A 490 -4.97 13.68 14.81
CA VAL A 490 -5.99 14.09 15.78
C VAL A 490 -5.66 15.47 16.31
N GLY A 491 -6.41 16.48 15.86
CA GLY A 491 -6.41 17.84 16.40
C GLY A 491 -5.10 18.61 16.22
N ARG A 492 -5.18 19.93 16.34
CA ARG A 492 -4.01 20.82 16.41
C ARG A 492 -3.70 21.07 17.87
N VAL A 493 -2.52 20.68 18.34
CA VAL A 493 -2.10 21.00 19.71
C VAL A 493 -1.58 22.44 19.71
N THR A 494 -2.44 23.41 20.01
CA THR A 494 -2.01 24.79 20.27
C THR A 494 -1.29 24.86 21.62
N ARG A 495 -0.01 24.51 21.66
CA ARG A 495 0.89 24.88 22.77
C ARG A 495 1.49 26.25 22.48
N GLY A 496 1.49 27.12 23.48
CA GLY A 496 1.82 28.53 23.35
C GLY A 496 3.10 28.81 22.57
N ARG A 497 2.95 29.65 21.53
CA ARG A 497 3.92 30.59 20.95
C ARG A 497 5.22 30.06 20.33
N THR A 498 5.35 28.76 20.07
CA THR A 498 6.40 28.24 19.17
C THR A 498 5.76 27.45 18.03
N ASP A 499 5.80 28.01 16.82
CA ASP A 499 5.14 27.55 15.59
C ASP A 499 5.75 26.25 15.05
N MET A 500 5.61 25.14 15.78
CA MET A 500 5.78 23.80 15.24
C MET A 500 4.43 23.11 15.37
N ASP A 501 3.75 22.94 14.23
CA ASP A 501 2.45 22.26 14.14
C ASP A 501 2.61 20.77 14.46
N GLU A 502 2.63 20.44 15.75
CA GLU A 502 2.67 19.06 16.23
C GLU A 502 1.24 18.51 16.32
N PHE A 503 0.88 17.61 15.41
CA PHE A 503 -0.37 16.86 15.44
C PHE A 503 -0.24 15.65 16.36
N THR A 504 -1.29 15.34 17.13
CA THR A 504 -1.33 14.08 17.88
C THR A 504 -1.70 12.94 16.93
N LYS A 505 -0.99 11.82 16.98
CA LYS A 505 -1.29 10.64 16.15
C LYS A 505 -2.38 9.79 16.84
N GLY A 506 -3.56 9.69 16.23
CA GLY A 506 -4.63 8.78 16.62
C GLY A 506 -4.50 7.41 15.96
N ARG A 507 -5.07 6.39 16.59
CA ARG A 507 -5.13 5.02 16.05
C ARG A 507 -6.49 4.76 15.43
N TYR A 508 -6.48 4.14 14.26
CA TYR A 508 -7.69 3.62 13.63
C TYR A 508 -8.25 2.46 14.46
N THR A 509 -9.54 2.16 14.29
CA THR A 509 -10.10 0.92 14.85
C THR A 509 -9.46 -0.29 14.15
N PRO A 510 -9.43 -1.48 14.76
CA PRO A 510 -8.85 -2.67 14.11
C PRO A 510 -9.51 -3.00 12.77
N ALA A 511 -10.82 -2.76 12.64
CA ALA A 511 -11.55 -2.94 11.38
C ALA A 511 -11.11 -1.93 10.30
N ASP A 512 -10.95 -0.66 10.67
CA ASP A 512 -10.44 0.36 9.76
C ASP A 512 -8.96 0.12 9.38
N GLU A 513 -8.13 -0.32 10.33
CA GLU A 513 -6.74 -0.73 10.07
C GLU A 513 -6.71 -1.90 9.08
N LEU A 514 -7.54 -2.93 9.30
CA LEU A 514 -7.66 -4.08 8.41
C LEU A 514 -8.06 -3.67 7.00
N GLN A 515 -9.11 -2.87 6.86
CA GLN A 515 -9.59 -2.42 5.56
C GLN A 515 -8.51 -1.63 4.81
N LYS A 516 -7.92 -0.61 5.46
CA LYS A 516 -6.92 0.25 4.83
C LYS A 516 -5.63 -0.50 4.51
N LEU A 517 -5.15 -1.38 5.40
CA LEU A 517 -3.94 -2.17 5.13
C LEU A 517 -4.18 -3.28 4.11
N SER A 518 -5.41 -3.79 3.96
CA SER A 518 -5.75 -4.70 2.87
C SER A 518 -5.65 -4.01 1.51
N ILE A 519 -6.06 -2.74 1.42
CA ILE A 519 -5.88 -1.91 0.21
C ILE A 519 -4.38 -1.72 -0.07
N GLU A 520 -3.58 -1.34 0.93
CA GLU A 520 -2.12 -1.18 0.77
C GLU A 520 -1.42 -2.48 0.34
N ALA A 521 -1.82 -3.62 0.93
CA ALA A 521 -1.32 -4.94 0.54
C ALA A 521 -1.69 -5.28 -0.91
N ASN A 522 -2.91 -4.96 -1.33
CA ASN A 522 -3.33 -5.13 -2.72
C ASN A 522 -2.57 -4.19 -3.67
N THR A 523 -2.24 -2.96 -3.25
CA THR A 523 -1.40 -2.04 -4.02
C THR A 523 0.01 -2.62 -4.22
N ILE A 524 0.63 -3.19 -3.18
CA ILE A 524 1.93 -3.87 -3.29
C ILE A 524 1.84 -5.10 -4.21
N TYR A 525 0.79 -5.90 -4.06
CA TYR A 525 0.52 -7.08 -4.88
C TYR A 525 0.50 -6.73 -6.38
N TRP A 526 -0.28 -5.72 -6.76
CA TRP A 526 -0.35 -5.23 -8.14
C TRP A 526 0.96 -4.59 -8.62
N ALA A 527 1.66 -3.87 -7.74
CA ALA A 527 2.94 -3.25 -8.08
C ALA A 527 4.01 -4.30 -8.38
N ILE A 528 4.06 -5.40 -7.63
CA ILE A 528 4.95 -6.54 -7.91
C ILE A 528 4.68 -7.08 -9.32
N ALA A 529 3.42 -7.32 -9.66
CA ALA A 529 3.05 -7.88 -10.95
C ALA A 529 3.35 -6.93 -12.13
N LEU A 530 2.98 -5.65 -12.03
CA LEU A 530 3.27 -4.63 -13.05
C LEU A 530 4.77 -4.33 -13.19
N HIS A 531 5.53 -4.42 -12.11
CA HIS A 531 6.98 -4.30 -12.17
C HIS A 531 7.62 -5.52 -12.83
N GLY A 532 7.10 -6.72 -12.54
CA GLY A 532 7.46 -7.96 -13.22
C GLY A 532 7.21 -7.91 -14.72
N LEU A 533 6.04 -7.39 -15.15
CA LEU A 533 5.71 -7.16 -16.56
C LEU A 533 6.79 -6.35 -17.30
N SER A 534 7.29 -5.28 -16.68
CA SER A 534 8.36 -4.45 -17.24
C SER A 534 9.68 -5.22 -17.33
N HIS A 535 10.05 -5.94 -16.27
CA HIS A 535 11.25 -6.78 -16.27
C HIS A 535 11.19 -7.86 -17.35
N ASP A 536 10.08 -8.59 -17.48
CA ASP A 536 9.91 -9.64 -18.49
C ASP A 536 10.01 -9.09 -19.91
N PHE A 537 9.53 -7.87 -20.13
CA PHE A 537 9.70 -7.18 -21.42
C PHE A 537 11.16 -6.83 -21.68
N ILE A 538 11.85 -6.24 -20.70
CA ILE A 538 13.27 -5.86 -20.82
C ILE A 538 14.16 -7.09 -21.00
N HIS A 539 13.95 -8.15 -20.23
CA HIS A 539 14.71 -9.40 -20.33
C HIS A 539 14.58 -10.04 -21.71
N ARG A 540 13.36 -10.13 -22.25
CA ARG A 540 13.16 -10.63 -23.63
C ARG A 540 13.91 -9.78 -24.66
N LYS A 541 13.92 -8.45 -24.50
CA LYS A 541 14.67 -7.56 -25.37
C LYS A 541 16.18 -7.79 -25.25
N LEU A 542 16.72 -7.92 -24.04
CA LEU A 542 18.13 -8.24 -23.80
C LEU A 542 18.54 -9.55 -24.47
N HIS A 543 17.75 -10.62 -24.33
CA HIS A 543 18.03 -11.92 -24.93
C HIS A 543 17.92 -11.93 -26.46
N SER A 544 17.15 -11.02 -27.05
CA SER A 544 17.03 -10.89 -28.51
C SER A 544 18.19 -10.15 -29.18
N LEU A 545 19.06 -9.51 -28.39
CA LEU A 545 20.12 -8.63 -28.92
C LEU A 545 21.51 -9.27 -28.79
N PRO A 546 22.40 -9.03 -29.78
CA PRO A 546 23.83 -9.33 -29.66
C PRO A 546 24.46 -8.70 -28.41
N ALA A 547 25.47 -9.35 -27.83
CA ALA A 547 26.10 -8.93 -26.57
C ALA A 547 26.68 -7.51 -26.61
N ASP A 548 27.17 -7.06 -27.77
CA ASP A 548 27.72 -5.71 -28.00
C ASP A 548 26.65 -4.61 -28.02
N GLN A 549 25.37 -4.97 -28.16
CA GLN A 549 24.23 -4.04 -28.14
C GLN A 549 23.48 -4.02 -26.79
N GLN A 550 23.92 -4.85 -25.84
CA GLN A 550 23.34 -4.88 -24.50
C GLN A 550 23.86 -3.71 -23.66
N ILE A 551 22.94 -2.99 -23.03
CA ILE A 551 23.27 -1.95 -22.05
C ILE A 551 23.19 -2.53 -20.64
N GLN A 552 23.89 -1.91 -19.68
CA GLN A 552 23.72 -2.23 -18.27
C GLN A 552 22.32 -1.79 -17.82
N ILE A 553 21.52 -2.76 -17.39
CA ILE A 553 20.17 -2.55 -16.88
C ILE A 553 20.20 -2.66 -15.35
N PRO A 554 19.74 -1.63 -14.62
CA PRO A 554 19.50 -1.75 -13.19
C PRO A 554 18.50 -2.88 -12.89
N PHE A 555 18.68 -3.56 -11.76
CA PHE A 555 17.75 -4.58 -11.29
C PHE A 555 17.13 -4.14 -9.98
N THR A 556 15.80 -4.05 -9.95
CA THR A 556 15.03 -3.73 -8.75
C THR A 556 13.85 -4.66 -8.60
N ARG A 557 13.35 -4.80 -7.37
CA ARG A 557 12.08 -5.48 -7.09
C ARG A 557 11.39 -4.80 -5.92
N PHE A 558 10.07 -4.91 -5.86
CA PHE A 558 9.37 -4.56 -4.63
C PHE A 558 9.68 -5.55 -3.51
N VAL A 559 9.70 -5.02 -2.29
CA VAL A 559 9.91 -5.77 -1.06
C VAL A 559 8.91 -6.92 -0.94
N ASN A 560 9.35 -8.03 -0.35
CA ASN A 560 8.44 -9.05 0.13
C ASN A 560 7.73 -8.49 1.36
N ALA A 561 6.42 -8.67 1.39
CA ALA A 561 5.54 -8.05 2.37
C ALA A 561 4.40 -8.99 2.76
N GLY A 562 3.71 -8.67 3.85
CA GLY A 562 2.57 -9.41 4.36
C GLY A 562 1.78 -8.62 5.39
N LEU A 563 0.59 -9.09 5.72
CA LEU A 563 -0.20 -8.56 6.83
C LEU A 563 -0.01 -9.41 8.08
N ALA A 564 0.21 -8.77 9.21
CA ALA A 564 0.22 -9.40 10.52
C ALA A 564 -1.03 -8.97 11.31
N LEU A 565 -1.89 -9.95 11.58
CA LEU A 565 -3.16 -9.78 12.30
C LEU A 565 -2.92 -10.12 13.77
N ALA A 566 -2.84 -9.11 14.64
CA ALA A 566 -2.59 -9.32 16.06
C ALA A 566 -3.91 -9.56 16.83
N HIS A 567 -3.95 -10.69 17.51
CA HIS A 567 -5.10 -11.18 18.25
C HIS A 567 -4.85 -11.06 19.74
N GLY A 568 -5.84 -10.54 20.47
CA GLY A 568 -5.77 -10.33 21.92
C GLY A 568 -6.85 -11.12 22.63
N ALA A 569 -6.54 -11.64 23.81
CA ALA A 569 -7.58 -12.16 24.69
C ALA A 569 -8.51 -11.01 25.10
N LEU A 570 -9.82 -11.19 24.92
CA LEU A 570 -10.78 -10.28 25.52
C LEU A 570 -10.56 -10.27 27.04
N PRO A 571 -10.58 -9.09 27.69
CA PRO A 571 -10.60 -9.01 29.14
C PRO A 571 -11.99 -9.45 29.64
N SER A 572 -12.28 -10.74 29.59
CA SER A 572 -13.50 -11.32 30.13
C SER A 572 -13.20 -12.15 31.38
N LYS A 573 -13.99 -11.85 32.42
CA LYS A 573 -14.11 -12.60 33.67
C LYS A 573 -14.08 -14.12 33.43
N PRO A 574 -13.58 -14.90 34.40
CA PRO A 574 -13.33 -16.33 34.23
C PRO A 574 -14.64 -17.07 33.96
N LEU A 575 -14.82 -17.60 32.74
CA LEU A 575 -15.75 -18.68 32.37
C LEU A 575 -15.37 -19.23 30.97
N PRO A 576 -15.83 -20.42 30.54
CA PRO A 576 -14.95 -21.56 30.29
C PRO A 576 -14.59 -21.81 28.81
N SER A 577 -13.38 -22.36 28.64
CA SER A 577 -12.86 -23.24 27.57
C SER A 577 -12.89 -22.85 26.08
N SER A 578 -13.44 -21.70 25.67
CA SER A 578 -13.19 -21.18 24.31
C SER A 578 -12.91 -19.69 24.39
N ALA A 579 -11.64 -19.33 24.57
CA ALA A 579 -11.21 -17.94 24.56
C ALA A 579 -11.33 -17.42 23.12
N THR A 580 -12.44 -16.75 22.81
CA THR A 580 -12.57 -16.00 21.55
C THR A 580 -11.57 -14.85 21.57
N THR A 581 -10.52 -14.95 20.75
CA THR A 581 -9.58 -13.85 20.56
C THR A 581 -10.19 -12.80 19.65
N THR A 582 -9.96 -11.52 19.95
CA THR A 582 -10.40 -10.41 19.09
C THR A 582 -9.20 -9.75 18.43
N LEU A 583 -9.32 -9.50 17.13
CA LEU A 583 -8.38 -8.67 16.39
C LEU A 583 -8.31 -7.27 17.01
N TRP A 584 -7.11 -6.83 17.39
CA TRP A 584 -6.93 -5.53 18.03
C TRP A 584 -5.90 -4.63 17.34
N ALA A 585 -5.08 -5.19 16.46
CA ALA A 585 -4.20 -4.41 15.59
C ALA A 585 -3.92 -5.17 14.29
N VAL A 586 -3.68 -4.40 13.22
CA VAL A 586 -3.19 -4.91 11.95
C VAL A 586 -1.92 -4.16 11.58
N TYR A 587 -0.92 -4.90 11.12
CA TYR A 587 0.36 -4.35 10.69
C TYR A 587 0.65 -4.77 9.26
N LEU A 588 1.24 -3.88 8.47
CA LEU A 588 1.93 -4.24 7.23
C LEU A 588 3.39 -4.52 7.58
N VAL A 589 3.85 -5.72 7.26
CA VAL A 589 5.20 -6.20 7.58
C VAL A 589 5.95 -6.37 6.28
N GLU A 590 7.14 -5.78 6.18
CA GLU A 590 7.98 -5.79 4.99
C GLU A 590 9.40 -6.26 5.33
N GLU A 591 10.12 -6.79 4.34
CA GLU A 591 11.56 -6.96 4.49
C GLU A 591 12.28 -5.59 4.58
N PRO A 592 13.38 -5.48 5.34
CA PRO A 592 14.14 -4.23 5.44
C PRO A 592 14.83 -3.88 4.13
N ILE A 593 14.94 -2.59 3.85
CA ILE A 593 15.72 -2.08 2.72
C ILE A 593 17.21 -2.22 3.06
N VAL A 594 17.89 -3.05 2.29
CA VAL A 594 19.32 -3.30 2.36
C VAL A 594 19.93 -3.22 0.96
N GLY A 595 21.20 -2.80 0.89
CA GLY A 595 21.99 -2.79 -0.32
C GLY A 595 22.35 -4.19 -0.81
N ARG A 596 23.08 -4.27 -1.93
CA ARG A 596 23.51 -5.57 -2.51
C ARG A 596 24.46 -6.36 -1.61
N ASP A 597 25.17 -5.67 -0.74
CA ASP A 597 26.07 -6.22 0.27
C ASP A 597 25.34 -6.65 1.56
N GLY A 598 24.01 -6.42 1.64
CA GLY A 598 23.21 -6.69 2.83
C GLY A 598 23.29 -5.59 3.90
N GLU A 599 24.02 -4.50 3.63
CA GLU A 599 24.16 -3.38 4.54
C GLU A 599 22.97 -2.42 4.43
N ALA A 600 22.76 -1.60 5.46
CA ALA A 600 21.73 -0.57 5.43
C ALA A 600 22.00 0.42 4.30
N GLU A 601 20.98 0.70 3.48
CA GLU A 601 21.06 1.62 2.35
C GLU A 601 20.16 2.84 2.58
N ASP A 602 20.54 3.96 1.96
CA ASP A 602 19.72 5.17 1.97
C ASP A 602 18.35 4.92 1.32
N PHE A 603 17.31 5.44 1.96
CA PHE A 603 15.96 5.46 1.41
C PHE A 603 15.81 6.66 0.47
N VAL A 604 15.58 6.40 -0.81
CA VAL A 604 15.48 7.43 -1.85
C VAL A 604 14.14 7.36 -2.56
N LYS A 605 13.47 8.51 -2.70
CA LYS A 605 12.26 8.66 -3.52
C LYS A 605 12.66 9.07 -4.94
N LEU A 606 12.48 8.17 -5.90
CA LEU A 606 12.91 8.31 -7.29
C LEU A 606 11.89 9.10 -8.12
N ILE A 607 10.60 8.78 -7.96
CA ILE A 607 9.47 9.38 -8.70
C ILE A 607 8.33 9.64 -7.71
N HIS A 608 7.59 10.74 -7.90
CA HIS A 608 6.42 11.08 -7.07
C HIS A 608 5.12 10.70 -7.78
N ASN A 609 4.08 10.25 -7.07
CA ASN A 609 2.77 9.94 -7.65
C ASN A 609 2.06 11.11 -8.37
N SER A 610 2.52 12.34 -8.18
CA SER A 610 1.97 13.53 -8.83
C SER A 610 2.73 13.98 -10.09
N SER A 611 3.77 13.26 -10.52
CA SER A 611 4.63 13.66 -11.64
C SER A 611 5.29 12.46 -12.31
N ALA A 612 5.38 12.48 -13.64
CA ALA A 612 6.18 11.49 -14.39
C ALA A 612 7.70 11.79 -14.36
N VAL A 613 8.10 12.95 -13.83
CA VAL A 613 9.49 13.42 -13.87
C VAL A 613 10.27 12.87 -12.67
N PRO A 614 11.46 12.28 -12.89
CA PRO A 614 12.40 11.90 -11.83
C PRO A 614 12.69 13.04 -10.85
N LEU A 615 12.72 12.72 -9.55
CA LEU A 615 13.08 13.69 -8.49
C LEU A 615 14.59 13.86 -8.31
N ILE A 616 15.37 12.92 -8.84
CA ILE A 616 16.82 12.86 -8.65
C ILE A 616 17.52 13.74 -9.68
N SER A 617 18.53 14.48 -9.23
CA SER A 617 19.37 15.31 -10.09
C SER A 617 20.42 14.48 -10.82
N GLU A 618 20.76 14.84 -12.05
CA GLU A 618 21.82 14.20 -12.85
C GLU A 618 23.20 14.20 -12.16
N LYS A 619 23.40 15.06 -11.16
CA LYS A 619 24.63 15.11 -10.36
C LYS A 619 24.82 13.82 -9.54
N ASP A 620 23.72 13.18 -9.14
CA ASP A 620 23.73 11.92 -8.43
C ASP A 620 23.55 10.77 -9.44
N LYS A 621 24.63 10.45 -10.15
CA LYS A 621 24.56 9.57 -11.34
C LYS A 621 23.94 8.21 -11.04
N GLN A 622 24.23 7.62 -9.89
CA GLN A 622 23.74 6.29 -9.51
C GLN A 622 22.21 6.32 -9.32
N TRP A 623 21.71 7.24 -8.49
CA TRP A 623 20.28 7.36 -8.23
C TRP A 623 19.52 7.94 -9.42
N TYR A 624 20.17 8.78 -10.23
CA TYR A 624 19.56 9.33 -11.44
C TYR A 624 19.31 8.25 -12.48
N ASP A 625 20.28 7.38 -12.74
CA ASP A 625 20.08 6.24 -13.65
C ASP A 625 18.98 5.30 -13.17
N LEU A 626 18.88 5.08 -11.86
CA LEU A 626 17.80 4.30 -11.27
C LEU A 626 16.43 4.99 -11.44
N ALA A 627 16.36 6.30 -11.29
CA ALA A 627 15.13 7.07 -11.49
C ALA A 627 14.70 7.12 -12.97
N LEU A 628 15.67 7.21 -13.91
CA LEU A 628 15.40 7.04 -15.34
C LEU A 628 14.89 5.63 -15.66
N PHE A 629 15.45 4.61 -15.00
CA PHE A 629 15.00 3.23 -15.15
C PHE A 629 13.56 3.04 -14.62
N ALA A 630 13.24 3.60 -13.45
CA ALA A 630 11.89 3.61 -12.91
C ALA A 630 10.89 4.34 -13.85
N ALA A 631 11.29 5.48 -14.44
CA ALA A 631 10.45 6.18 -15.40
C ALA A 631 10.21 5.35 -16.67
N CYS A 632 11.21 4.58 -17.11
CA CYS A 632 11.05 3.63 -18.20
C CYS A 632 10.09 2.49 -17.85
N HIS A 633 10.08 2.01 -16.59
CA HIS A 633 9.09 1.04 -16.12
C HIS A 633 7.67 1.56 -16.22
N GLN A 634 7.42 2.82 -15.81
CA GLN A 634 6.11 3.46 -15.97
C GLN A 634 5.66 3.45 -17.42
N HIS A 635 6.59 3.74 -18.34
CA HIS A 635 6.29 3.76 -19.77
C HIS A 635 5.97 2.38 -20.33
N ILE A 636 6.73 1.34 -19.97
CA ILE A 636 6.41 -0.03 -20.39
C ILE A 636 5.04 -0.44 -19.87
N GLN A 637 4.73 -0.18 -18.60
CA GLN A 637 3.45 -0.51 -17.99
C GLN A 637 2.29 0.24 -18.67
N TYR A 638 2.43 1.55 -18.85
CA TYR A 638 1.45 2.37 -19.53
C TYR A 638 1.17 1.84 -20.94
N TRP A 639 2.22 1.55 -21.72
CA TRP A 639 2.05 0.99 -23.07
C TRP A 639 1.44 -0.42 -23.06
N LYS A 640 1.95 -1.32 -22.22
CA LYS A 640 1.51 -2.73 -22.18
C LYS A 640 0.10 -2.92 -21.64
N THR A 641 -0.38 -1.99 -20.81
CA THR A 641 -1.76 -1.99 -20.31
C THR A 641 -2.71 -1.23 -21.24
N GLY A 642 -2.25 -0.74 -22.40
CA GLY A 642 -3.08 0.05 -23.30
C GLY A 642 -3.43 1.44 -22.76
N GLY A 643 -2.59 2.01 -21.91
CA GLY A 643 -2.77 3.33 -21.30
C GLY A 643 -3.70 3.32 -20.08
N ILE A 644 -3.86 2.15 -19.44
CA ILE A 644 -4.83 1.95 -18.36
C ILE A 644 -4.21 2.05 -16.97
N ALA A 645 -2.99 1.56 -16.78
CA ALA A 645 -2.35 1.55 -15.47
C ALA A 645 -0.82 1.61 -15.54
N TYR A 646 -0.21 2.22 -14.53
CA TYR A 646 1.23 2.18 -14.28
C TYR A 646 1.54 2.36 -12.79
N VAL A 647 2.73 1.92 -12.37
CA VAL A 647 3.23 2.11 -11.01
C VAL A 647 3.88 3.49 -10.90
N SER A 648 3.64 4.19 -9.81
CA SER A 648 4.34 5.43 -9.43
C SER A 648 4.77 5.36 -7.97
N ASP A 649 5.20 6.50 -7.44
CA ASP A 649 5.80 6.62 -6.12
C ASP A 649 6.98 5.66 -5.89
N TYR A 650 7.78 5.42 -6.94
CA TYR A 650 8.98 4.59 -6.87
C TYR A 650 9.92 5.14 -5.79
N GLN A 651 10.09 4.40 -4.70
CA GLN A 651 10.95 4.74 -3.57
C GLN A 651 11.51 3.50 -2.88
N GLY A 652 12.69 3.64 -2.27
CA GLY A 652 13.37 2.55 -1.59
C GLY A 652 14.89 2.65 -1.72
N GLY A 653 15.57 1.51 -1.76
CA GLY A 653 17.00 1.37 -2.02
C GLY A 653 17.33 1.17 -3.50
N SER A 654 18.58 0.81 -3.80
CA SER A 654 19.06 0.54 -5.16
C SER A 654 18.56 -0.77 -5.75
N VAL A 655 18.09 -1.68 -4.91
CA VAL A 655 17.53 -2.99 -5.31
C VAL A 655 16.09 -3.17 -4.80
N LEU A 656 15.79 -2.76 -3.58
CA LEU A 656 14.50 -2.99 -2.93
C LEU A 656 13.63 -1.73 -2.96
N LEU A 657 12.48 -1.83 -3.59
CA LEU A 657 11.47 -0.78 -3.67
C LEU A 657 10.34 -1.07 -2.68
N THR A 658 9.70 -0.04 -2.13
CA THR A 658 8.55 -0.17 -1.22
C THR A 658 7.55 0.97 -1.43
N ASP A 659 6.42 0.92 -0.74
CA ASP A 659 5.36 1.93 -0.74
C ASP A 659 5.00 2.42 -2.16
N PRO A 660 4.66 1.50 -3.10
CA PRO A 660 4.23 1.90 -4.44
C PRO A 660 2.89 2.63 -4.41
N GLN A 661 2.61 3.34 -5.49
CA GLN A 661 1.25 3.77 -5.84
C GLN A 661 0.86 3.20 -7.20
N ILE A 662 -0.31 2.60 -7.32
CA ILE A 662 -0.88 2.30 -8.63
C ILE A 662 -1.63 3.53 -9.13
N MET A 663 -1.24 4.00 -10.33
CA MET A 663 -1.92 5.04 -11.06
C MET A 663 -2.80 4.37 -12.11
N ALA A 664 -4.12 4.49 -11.97
CA ALA A 664 -5.09 3.84 -12.84
C ALA A 664 -5.98 4.87 -13.52
N HIS A 665 -6.50 4.51 -14.69
CA HIS A 665 -7.36 5.38 -15.48
C HIS A 665 -8.55 5.89 -14.65
N PRO A 666 -8.81 7.20 -14.57
CA PRO A 666 -9.84 7.77 -13.68
C PRO A 666 -11.25 7.19 -13.87
N GLN A 667 -11.60 6.82 -15.11
CA GLN A 667 -12.91 6.22 -15.41
C GLN A 667 -13.08 4.81 -14.82
N LEU A 668 -12.00 4.11 -14.44
CA LEU A 668 -12.10 2.81 -13.77
C LEU A 668 -12.52 2.93 -12.32
N ASN A 669 -12.23 4.06 -11.67
CA ASN A 669 -12.45 4.22 -10.25
C ASN A 669 -13.94 4.19 -9.89
N TYR A 670 -14.89 4.50 -10.79
CA TYR A 670 -16.34 4.58 -10.51
C TYR A 670 -16.68 5.29 -9.17
N GLY A 671 -15.88 6.30 -8.78
CA GLY A 671 -16.04 7.02 -7.49
C GLY A 671 -15.48 6.30 -6.26
N THR A 672 -14.76 5.19 -6.46
CA THR A 672 -14.06 4.41 -5.44
C THR A 672 -12.55 4.45 -5.65
N ASP A 673 -11.83 4.35 -4.54
CA ASP A 673 -10.38 4.42 -4.54
C ASP A 673 -9.77 3.01 -4.64
N MET A 674 -9.49 2.58 -5.88
CA MET A 674 -9.17 1.18 -6.18
C MET A 674 -7.79 0.70 -5.67
N PHE A 675 -6.91 1.61 -5.26
CA PHE A 675 -5.54 1.28 -4.79
C PHE A 675 -5.04 2.26 -3.71
N GLY A 676 -5.97 2.83 -2.94
CA GLY A 676 -5.67 3.80 -1.90
C GLY A 676 -5.43 5.21 -2.42
N GLU A 677 -5.47 6.18 -1.51
CA GLU A 677 -5.82 7.60 -1.78
C GLU A 677 -4.80 8.35 -2.65
N GLY A 678 -3.74 7.68 -3.11
CA GLY A 678 -2.70 8.24 -3.94
C GLY A 678 -2.94 8.14 -5.46
N ASN A 679 -4.04 7.58 -5.94
CA ASN A 679 -4.37 7.64 -7.37
C ASN A 679 -4.83 9.07 -7.75
N VAL A 680 -3.92 9.86 -8.35
CA VAL A 680 -4.17 11.26 -8.70
C VAL A 680 -4.57 11.39 -10.17
N ASP A 681 -5.86 11.59 -10.45
CA ASP A 681 -6.43 11.68 -11.81
C ASP A 681 -5.68 12.67 -12.71
N THR A 682 -5.38 13.86 -12.19
CA THR A 682 -4.67 14.90 -12.95
C THR A 682 -3.25 14.49 -13.31
N ALA A 683 -2.58 13.72 -12.44
CA ALA A 683 -1.25 13.21 -12.70
C ALA A 683 -1.29 12.09 -13.74
N PHE A 684 -2.27 11.18 -13.65
CA PHE A 684 -2.50 10.15 -14.66
C PHE A 684 -2.74 10.76 -16.04
N ASN A 685 -3.69 11.68 -16.16
CA ASN A 685 -4.07 12.29 -17.42
C ASN A 685 -2.93 13.10 -18.07
N SER A 686 -2.08 13.72 -17.25
CA SER A 686 -0.93 14.48 -17.76
C SER A 686 0.33 13.64 -17.96
N TRP A 687 0.37 12.38 -17.50
CA TRP A 687 1.56 11.53 -17.55
C TRP A 687 2.17 11.43 -18.95
N HIS A 688 1.34 11.19 -19.98
CA HIS A 688 1.81 11.07 -21.37
C HIS A 688 2.49 12.34 -21.92
N THR A 689 2.13 13.53 -21.40
CA THR A 689 2.78 14.80 -21.76
C THR A 689 3.99 15.12 -20.90
N GLN A 690 4.03 14.67 -19.65
CA GLN A 690 5.13 14.90 -18.73
C GLN A 690 6.28 13.91 -18.92
N HIS A 691 5.98 12.68 -19.32
CA HIS A 691 7.00 11.64 -19.49
C HIS A 691 7.92 11.99 -20.66
N LEU A 692 9.22 12.11 -20.37
CA LEU A 692 10.25 12.29 -21.37
C LEU A 692 10.99 10.97 -21.58
N CYS A 693 10.87 10.39 -22.78
CA CYS A 693 11.60 9.18 -23.14
C CYS A 693 13.10 9.34 -22.90
N ASN A 694 13.65 8.50 -22.03
CA ASN A 694 15.06 8.53 -21.65
C ASN A 694 15.88 7.46 -22.39
N LYS A 695 17.14 7.27 -21.98
CA LYS A 695 18.06 6.32 -22.62
C LYS A 695 17.52 4.88 -22.65
N PHE A 696 16.83 4.44 -21.60
CA PHE A 696 16.26 3.09 -21.53
C PHE A 696 15.05 2.96 -22.46
N CYS A 697 14.15 3.95 -22.48
CA CYS A 697 12.99 3.95 -23.38
C CYS A 697 13.42 3.90 -24.84
N LYS A 698 14.43 4.70 -25.20
CA LYS A 698 15.00 4.77 -26.56
C LYS A 698 15.68 3.45 -26.94
N TRP A 699 16.47 2.87 -26.04
CA TRP A 699 17.11 1.57 -26.28
C TRP A 699 16.09 0.44 -26.48
N LEU A 700 14.98 0.46 -25.74
CA LEU A 700 13.87 -0.48 -25.91
C LEU A 700 13.06 -0.24 -27.20
N GLY A 701 13.26 0.88 -27.88
CA GLY A 701 12.47 1.26 -29.06
C GLY A 701 11.03 1.63 -28.74
N LEU A 702 10.76 2.15 -27.54
CA LEU A 702 9.41 2.60 -27.16
C LEU A 702 9.06 3.89 -27.92
N SER A 703 7.89 3.91 -28.55
CA SER A 703 7.31 5.11 -29.15
C SER A 703 6.99 6.15 -28.07
N SER A 704 6.84 7.43 -28.44
CA SER A 704 6.36 8.43 -27.49
C SER A 704 4.99 8.06 -26.94
N PRO A 705 4.75 8.25 -25.63
CA PRO A 705 3.45 7.99 -25.02
C PRO A 705 2.32 8.71 -25.77
N GLN A 706 1.22 8.00 -25.99
CA GLN A 706 -0.01 8.58 -26.49
C GLN A 706 -0.93 8.96 -25.32
N PRO A 707 -1.90 9.86 -25.55
CA PRO A 707 -2.97 10.12 -24.58
C PRO A 707 -3.67 8.82 -24.16
N PRO A 708 -4.25 8.77 -22.95
CA PRO A 708 -5.00 7.60 -22.50
C PRO A 708 -6.18 7.33 -23.43
N PRO A 709 -6.56 6.05 -23.65
CA PRO A 709 -7.72 5.74 -24.47
C PRO A 709 -8.99 6.25 -23.80
N GLU A 710 -9.97 6.63 -24.61
CA GLU A 710 -11.33 6.77 -24.10
C GLU A 710 -11.86 5.37 -23.75
N ILE A 711 -12.16 5.13 -22.47
CA ILE A 711 -12.83 3.88 -22.09
C ILE A 711 -14.30 4.05 -22.48
N PRO A 712 -14.87 3.12 -23.28
CA PRO A 712 -16.29 3.17 -23.60
C PRO A 712 -17.08 3.20 -22.29
N VAL A 713 -17.71 4.34 -22.02
CA VAL A 713 -18.65 4.43 -20.90
C VAL A 713 -19.80 3.49 -21.29
N PRO A 714 -20.17 2.49 -20.46
CA PRO A 714 -21.33 1.67 -20.73
C PRO A 714 -22.51 2.61 -20.97
N SER A 715 -22.99 2.71 -22.21
CA SER A 715 -24.10 3.62 -22.49
C SER A 715 -25.30 3.11 -21.72
N ALA A 716 -25.95 3.98 -20.94
CA ALA A 716 -27.19 3.65 -20.25
C ALA A 716 -28.29 3.16 -21.22
N ASP A 717 -28.13 3.43 -22.52
CA ASP A 717 -29.06 3.06 -23.60
C ASP A 717 -28.64 1.81 -24.39
N ALA A 718 -27.79 0.93 -23.84
CA ALA A 718 -27.50 -0.35 -24.52
C ALA A 718 -28.83 -1.12 -24.70
N PRO A 719 -29.24 -1.45 -25.94
CA PRO A 719 -30.53 -2.06 -26.20
C PRO A 719 -30.63 -3.39 -25.46
N ASP A 720 -31.77 -3.62 -24.82
CA ASP A 720 -32.12 -4.88 -24.14
C ASP A 720 -31.60 -6.07 -24.96
N LEU A 721 -30.80 -6.92 -24.31
CA LEU A 721 -30.42 -8.22 -24.82
C LEU A 721 -31.69 -8.92 -25.36
N PRO A 722 -31.65 -9.52 -26.55
CA PRO A 722 -32.83 -10.13 -27.15
C PRO A 722 -33.41 -11.16 -26.18
N SER A 723 -34.67 -10.93 -25.77
CA SER A 723 -35.47 -11.81 -24.93
C SER A 723 -35.33 -13.26 -25.41
N GLU A 724 -34.93 -14.15 -24.50
CA GLU A 724 -34.84 -15.58 -24.78
C GLU A 724 -36.15 -16.13 -25.37
N PRO A 725 -36.08 -17.11 -26.28
CA PRO A 725 -37.25 -17.67 -26.93
C PRO A 725 -38.17 -18.33 -25.89
N SER A 726 -39.41 -17.86 -25.84
CA SER A 726 -40.47 -18.40 -24.99
C SER A 726 -40.64 -19.90 -25.23
N VAL A 727 -40.27 -20.71 -24.24
CA VAL A 727 -40.63 -22.13 -24.20
C VAL A 727 -42.12 -22.23 -23.90
N THR A 728 -42.90 -22.67 -24.88
CA THR A 728 -44.31 -23.03 -24.71
C THR A 728 -44.39 -24.43 -24.11
N PRO A 729 -45.16 -24.66 -23.04
CA PRO A 729 -45.31 -26.01 -22.50
C PRO A 729 -46.26 -26.82 -23.39
N ALA A 730 -45.78 -27.99 -23.81
CA ALA A 730 -46.60 -28.98 -24.50
C ALA A 730 -47.64 -29.53 -23.52
N ILE A 731 -48.91 -29.37 -23.87
CA ILE A 731 -50.06 -29.98 -23.20
C ILE A 731 -50.13 -31.44 -23.67
N GLU A 732 -49.75 -32.38 -22.81
CA GLU A 732 -50.08 -33.80 -22.98
C GLU A 732 -51.56 -34.03 -22.64
N ASN A 733 -52.35 -34.40 -23.65
CA ASN A 733 -53.68 -34.95 -23.48
C ASN A 733 -53.57 -36.42 -23.08
N SER A 734 -53.92 -36.76 -21.85
CA SER A 734 -54.20 -38.14 -21.43
C SER A 734 -55.69 -38.43 -21.57
N GLU A 735 -56.09 -39.06 -22.67
CA GLU A 735 -57.37 -39.73 -22.78
C GLU A 735 -57.29 -41.10 -22.09
N GLY A 736 -58.00 -41.24 -20.98
CA GLY A 736 -58.26 -42.52 -20.35
C GLY A 736 -59.42 -43.23 -21.05
N ASN A 737 -59.19 -44.44 -21.53
CA ASN A 737 -60.23 -45.45 -21.75
C ASN A 737 -59.98 -46.61 -20.79
N HIS A 738 -60.87 -46.70 -19.79
CA HIS A 738 -61.16 -47.89 -19.00
C HIS A 738 -62.36 -48.57 -19.67
N ASP A 739 -62.28 -49.88 -19.89
CA ASP A 739 -63.38 -50.83 -19.69
C ASP A 739 -62.80 -52.26 -19.66
N ASP A 740 -62.98 -52.89 -18.49
CA ASP A 740 -63.37 -54.28 -18.20
C ASP A 740 -62.66 -55.48 -18.88
N ASP A 741 -62.10 -56.39 -18.07
CA ASP A 741 -62.76 -57.68 -17.75
C ASP A 741 -61.95 -58.62 -16.82
N GLU A 742 -62.73 -59.29 -15.96
CA GLU A 742 -62.58 -60.57 -15.23
C GLU A 742 -61.21 -61.31 -15.13
N LEU A 743 -60.73 -61.52 -13.90
CA LEU A 743 -60.74 -62.80 -13.12
C LEU A 743 -59.95 -62.70 -11.81
#